data_AF-A0A1B3N7N8-F1
#
_entry.id   AF-A0A1B3N7N8-F1
#
_cell.length_a   1.000
_cell.length_b   1.000
_cell.length_c   1.000
_cell.angle_alpha   90.00
_cell.angle_beta   90.00
_cell.angle_gamma   90.00
#
_symmetry.space_group_name_H-M   'P 1'
#
loop_
_entity.id
_entity.type
_entity.pdbx_description
1 polymer ?
#
loop_
_entity_poly.entity_id
_entity_poly.type
_entity_poly.pdbx_seq_one_letter_code
_entity_poly.pdbx_strand_id
1 'polypeptide(L)'
;MRFIRKAMIGLAALAALPLVAQGPVPQPKAEKPAKAAVDADTGAASANPLNSADVEAWLDGFLPYALEKGKIPGAVVVVVNGDGVVLQKGYGYSDVAKRTPVSPETTLFRPGSVSKLFTWTAVMQQVEAGKLDLDKDVNSYIDFEIPPFEGKPITLRHIMTHTAGFEESVRHLISSDPKAAMTLKKQMPLALPERVFAPGTTPAYSNYATALAGYIVERVSGEPFDDYIDNHIFDPLGMAHSSFRQPLPAKLVPLMSKGYPDVTQKPEPFEIVIPAPAGSLSSSGEDMGKFMIAHLNQGGVLLKPETTRMMHDFPAPGIANLNTMALGFYEQWVNGQRAIAHGGDTVWFHSYLWLFPESDIGLYISMNSAGAEGAAGGVRSALFHKFADRYLPGDEPMTPIDAKTAREHAALVAGTYVSSRGSFTNFLSVLGLLGPTSIMPTENGSISLPGLDGLSAAARDWVEVEPFVWRDRNTGERLVAEVKDGKVIRVSMDAVSPFMMLTPVPAAVNTDWINPALIFALAIVVLTALAWPVRALVRRNFAAAMPFEGRARTAYRLSRLFAWLVIAAVVGWMALILTFSADIGAIGGPLDWLIHLLRILTPLASFGLLLTAGWYGWLVWTGKRRWTTKLGATLLVLAALPLVWVTVVFNLYGSNMVY
;
A
#
# COMPACT_ATOMS: atom_id res chain seq x y z
N MET A 1 4.33 -1.07 -28.32
CA MET A 1 3.46 -1.97 -27.54
C MET A 1 4.09 -2.47 -26.24
N ARG A 2 5.32 -3.01 -26.21
CA ARG A 2 6.02 -3.40 -24.95
C ARG A 2 6.20 -2.24 -23.94
N PHE A 3 6.49 -1.03 -24.41
CA PHE A 3 6.64 0.16 -23.56
C PHE A 3 5.32 0.61 -22.92
N ILE A 4 4.21 0.58 -23.68
CA ILE A 4 2.85 0.89 -23.19
C ILE A 4 2.38 -0.17 -22.18
N ARG A 5 2.72 -1.45 -22.39
CA ARG A 5 2.40 -2.53 -21.44
C ARG A 5 3.18 -2.40 -20.12
N LYS A 6 4.48 -2.06 -20.17
CA LYS A 6 5.31 -1.79 -18.98
C LYS A 6 4.88 -0.50 -18.25
N ALA A 7 4.51 0.53 -19.01
CA ALA A 7 3.92 1.77 -18.50
C ALA A 7 2.61 1.50 -17.75
N MET A 8 1.71 0.69 -18.30
CA MET A 8 0.44 0.30 -17.66
C MET A 8 0.65 -0.54 -16.40
N ILE A 9 1.64 -1.44 -16.39
CA ILE A 9 2.02 -2.25 -15.21
C ILE A 9 2.60 -1.34 -14.10
N GLY A 10 3.42 -0.35 -14.46
CA GLY A 10 3.94 0.63 -13.52
C GLY A 10 2.90 1.62 -12.98
N LEU A 11 1.95 2.06 -13.82
CA LEU A 11 0.81 2.91 -13.42
C LEU A 11 -0.14 2.16 -12.47
N ALA A 12 -0.36 0.87 -12.70
CA ALA A 12 -1.07 -0.01 -11.77
C ALA A 12 -0.29 -0.18 -10.45
N ALA A 13 1.04 -0.25 -10.49
CA ALA A 13 1.85 -0.36 -9.28
C ALA A 13 1.67 0.84 -8.33
N LEU A 14 1.44 2.07 -8.82
CA LEU A 14 1.18 3.26 -7.97
C LEU A 14 -0.27 3.37 -7.47
N ALA A 15 -1.25 3.00 -8.29
CA ALA A 15 -2.65 2.91 -7.84
C ALA A 15 -2.88 1.72 -6.88
N ALA A 16 -2.02 0.71 -6.98
CA ALA A 16 -2.05 -0.49 -6.17
C ALA A 16 -0.86 -0.58 -5.19
N LEU A 17 -0.09 0.50 -4.97
CA LEU A 17 0.87 0.60 -3.86
C LEU A 17 0.25 0.28 -2.49
N PRO A 18 -1.06 0.50 -2.24
CA PRO A 18 -1.69 0.03 -1.01
C PRO A 18 -1.72 -1.51 -0.85
N LEU A 19 -1.52 -2.29 -1.93
CA LEU A 19 -1.91 -3.71 -2.02
C LEU A 19 -0.95 -4.65 -2.79
N VAL A 20 -0.15 -4.16 -3.74
CA VAL A 20 0.69 -4.98 -4.64
C VAL A 20 1.98 -5.48 -3.98
N ALA A 21 2.28 -5.05 -2.76
CA ALA A 21 3.30 -5.72 -1.95
C ALA A 21 2.94 -7.18 -1.60
N GLN A 22 1.70 -7.64 -1.86
CA GLN A 22 1.22 -8.98 -1.51
C GLN A 22 0.49 -9.73 -2.65
N GLY A 23 0.60 -9.29 -3.91
CA GLY A 23 -0.15 -9.88 -5.04
C GLY A 23 0.63 -10.90 -5.89
N PRO A 24 0.15 -12.15 -6.10
CA PRO A 24 0.62 -13.09 -7.10
C PRO A 24 0.47 -12.73 -8.58
N VAL A 25 1.35 -13.44 -9.30
CA VAL A 25 1.65 -13.53 -10.72
C VAL A 25 0.50 -14.12 -11.55
N PRO A 26 0.24 -13.65 -12.80
CA PRO A 26 -0.72 -14.28 -13.71
C PRO A 26 -0.31 -15.71 -14.13
N GLN A 27 -1.25 -16.66 -14.04
CA GLN A 27 -1.04 -18.03 -14.51
C GLN A 27 -1.16 -18.17 -16.05
N PRO A 28 -0.37 -19.06 -16.68
CA PRO A 28 -0.69 -19.60 -18.00
C PRO A 28 -2.03 -20.34 -17.97
N LYS A 29 -2.78 -20.32 -19.07
CA LYS A 29 -4.05 -21.06 -19.23
C LYS A 29 -3.88 -22.52 -18.82
N ALA A 30 -4.61 -22.96 -17.80
CA ALA A 30 -4.66 -24.35 -17.36
C ALA A 30 -5.27 -25.25 -18.46
N GLU A 31 -4.54 -26.29 -18.85
CA GLU A 31 -5.14 -27.46 -19.47
C GLU A 31 -5.90 -28.26 -18.40
N LYS A 32 -7.08 -28.78 -18.76
CA LYS A 32 -7.92 -29.61 -17.88
C LYS A 32 -7.12 -30.82 -17.37
N PRO A 33 -6.96 -31.01 -16.04
CA PRO A 33 -6.43 -32.24 -15.51
C PRO A 33 -7.44 -33.38 -15.74
N ALA A 34 -6.94 -34.53 -16.15
CA ALA A 34 -7.71 -35.78 -16.16
C ALA A 34 -8.08 -36.15 -14.72
N LYS A 35 -9.35 -36.54 -14.50
CA LYS A 35 -9.85 -37.05 -13.21
C LYS A 35 -9.06 -38.29 -12.80
N ALA A 36 -8.18 -38.15 -11.82
CA ALA A 36 -7.80 -39.27 -10.96
C ALA A 36 -8.68 -39.17 -9.70
N ALA A 37 -9.46 -40.22 -9.44
CA ALA A 37 -10.17 -40.38 -8.19
C ALA A 37 -9.13 -40.68 -7.11
N VAL A 38 -9.01 -39.81 -6.11
CA VAL A 38 -8.32 -40.09 -4.87
C VAL A 38 -9.42 -40.22 -3.83
N ASP A 39 -9.54 -41.41 -3.26
CA ASP A 39 -10.47 -41.70 -2.18
C ASP A 39 -10.17 -40.77 -0.99
N ALA A 40 -11.19 -40.04 -0.54
CA ALA A 40 -11.11 -39.17 0.62
C ALA A 40 -11.15 -40.04 1.89
N ASP A 41 -10.00 -40.19 2.53
CA ASP A 41 -9.91 -40.69 3.89
C ASP A 41 -10.44 -39.59 4.84
N THR A 42 -11.59 -39.83 5.46
CA THR A 42 -12.27 -38.90 6.38
C THR A 42 -11.78 -39.08 7.82
N GLY A 43 -10.48 -39.31 8.03
CA GLY A 43 -9.86 -39.22 9.35
C GLY A 43 -9.69 -37.75 9.72
N ALA A 44 -10.27 -37.31 10.84
CA ALA A 44 -9.97 -36.00 11.42
C ALA A 44 -8.44 -35.88 11.54
N ALA A 45 -7.85 -34.95 10.78
CA ALA A 45 -6.40 -34.85 10.69
C ALA A 45 -5.83 -34.45 12.07
N SER A 46 -5.19 -35.40 12.74
CA SER A 46 -4.37 -35.09 13.92
C SER A 46 -3.25 -34.15 13.49
N ALA A 47 -3.07 -33.03 14.19
CA ALA A 47 -1.97 -32.10 13.95
C ALA A 47 -0.63 -32.85 13.94
N ASN A 48 0.25 -32.52 13.00
CA ASN A 48 1.61 -33.07 13.02
C ASN A 48 2.34 -32.50 14.25
N PRO A 49 3.25 -33.27 14.87
CA PRO A 49 4.02 -32.76 16.01
C PRO A 49 4.94 -31.62 15.55
N LEU A 50 4.82 -30.45 16.18
CA LEU A 50 5.72 -29.32 15.95
C LEU A 50 7.11 -29.62 16.54
N ASN A 51 7.99 -30.23 15.75
CA ASN A 51 9.36 -30.54 16.15
C ASN A 51 10.34 -30.21 15.01
N SER A 52 11.61 -29.95 15.37
CA SER A 52 12.64 -29.50 14.43
C SER A 52 12.77 -30.39 13.18
N ALA A 53 12.77 -31.72 13.33
CA ALA A 53 13.01 -32.63 12.21
C ALA A 53 11.86 -32.62 11.20
N ASP A 54 10.62 -32.56 11.68
CA ASP A 54 9.43 -32.45 10.83
C ASP A 54 9.40 -31.10 10.09
N VAL A 55 9.54 -30.00 10.84
CA VAL A 55 9.49 -28.64 10.29
C VAL A 55 10.60 -28.45 9.25
N GLU A 56 11.81 -28.92 9.54
CA GLU A 56 12.93 -28.85 8.60
C GLU A 56 12.66 -29.66 7.32
N ALA A 57 12.22 -30.91 7.43
CA ALA A 57 11.96 -31.76 6.27
C ALA A 57 10.84 -31.17 5.37
N TRP A 58 9.79 -30.63 5.98
CA TRP A 58 8.70 -29.98 5.25
C TRP A 58 9.16 -28.71 4.53
N LEU A 59 9.88 -27.83 5.23
CA LEU A 59 10.41 -26.60 4.64
C LEU A 59 11.43 -26.88 3.54
N ASP A 60 12.27 -27.91 3.69
CA ASP A 60 13.24 -28.32 2.67
C ASP A 60 12.58 -28.84 1.40
N GLY A 61 11.36 -29.40 1.50
CA GLY A 61 10.54 -29.76 0.34
C GLY A 61 9.84 -28.57 -0.31
N PHE A 62 9.56 -27.50 0.44
CA PHE A 62 8.75 -26.37 -0.01
C PHE A 62 9.57 -25.15 -0.47
N LEU A 63 10.49 -24.66 0.37
CA LEU A 63 11.21 -23.39 0.18
C LEU A 63 12.12 -23.41 -1.05
N PRO A 64 13.00 -24.40 -1.26
CA PRO A 64 13.88 -24.41 -2.44
C PRO A 64 13.09 -24.30 -3.77
N TYR A 65 12.00 -25.07 -3.90
CA TYR A 65 11.13 -25.02 -5.07
C TYR A 65 10.43 -23.66 -5.22
N ALA A 66 9.90 -23.12 -4.12
CA ALA A 66 9.22 -21.83 -4.13
C ALA A 66 10.16 -20.67 -4.53
N LEU A 67 11.38 -20.66 -3.98
CA LEU A 67 12.41 -19.66 -4.28
C LEU A 67 12.89 -19.78 -5.73
N GLU A 68 13.15 -20.99 -6.23
CA GLU A 68 13.57 -21.21 -7.62
C GLU A 68 12.48 -20.75 -8.61
N LYS A 69 11.23 -21.19 -8.41
CA LYS A 69 10.09 -20.80 -9.24
C LYS A 69 9.86 -19.29 -9.21
N GLY A 70 9.98 -18.70 -8.02
CA GLY A 70 9.84 -17.27 -7.80
C GLY A 70 11.05 -16.44 -8.23
N LYS A 71 12.17 -17.06 -8.63
CA LYS A 71 13.46 -16.38 -8.88
C LYS A 71 13.92 -15.52 -7.69
N ILE A 72 13.68 -15.99 -6.47
CA ILE A 72 14.06 -15.31 -5.23
C ILE A 72 15.45 -15.82 -4.81
N PRO A 73 16.46 -14.95 -4.58
CA PRO A 73 17.83 -15.37 -4.29
C PRO A 73 17.99 -16.13 -2.98
N GLY A 74 17.35 -15.65 -1.91
CA GLY A 74 17.51 -16.23 -0.58
C GLY A 74 16.43 -15.80 0.40
N ALA A 75 16.29 -16.61 1.44
CA ALA A 75 15.32 -16.42 2.51
C ALA A 75 15.89 -16.89 3.85
N VAL A 76 15.38 -16.34 4.94
CA VAL A 76 15.52 -16.89 6.29
C VAL A 76 14.14 -17.22 6.84
N VAL A 77 14.00 -18.38 7.48
CA VAL A 77 12.77 -18.83 8.14
C VAL A 77 13.10 -19.23 9.57
N VAL A 78 12.26 -18.81 10.52
CA VAL A 78 12.40 -19.11 11.94
C VAL A 78 11.06 -19.56 12.50
N VAL A 79 11.08 -20.66 13.24
CA VAL A 79 9.93 -21.20 13.98
C VAL A 79 10.35 -21.32 15.44
N VAL A 80 9.55 -20.76 16.33
CA VAL A 80 9.79 -20.78 17.78
C VAL A 80 8.54 -21.24 18.52
N ASN A 81 8.72 -21.65 19.77
CA ASN A 81 7.69 -21.71 20.80
C ASN A 81 8.19 -20.95 22.05
N GLY A 82 7.38 -20.87 23.11
CA GLY A 82 7.73 -20.18 24.35
C GLY A 82 8.98 -20.76 25.02
N ASP A 83 9.26 -22.04 24.81
CA ASP A 83 10.44 -22.72 25.34
C ASP A 83 11.73 -22.44 24.55
N GLY A 84 11.64 -22.01 23.28
CA GLY A 84 12.80 -21.66 22.48
C GLY A 84 12.64 -21.83 20.97
N VAL A 85 13.77 -21.98 20.28
CA VAL A 85 13.82 -22.14 18.82
C VAL A 85 13.49 -23.59 18.45
N VAL A 86 12.44 -23.77 17.65
CA VAL A 86 12.08 -25.06 17.03
C VAL A 86 12.90 -25.29 15.76
N LEU A 87 13.05 -24.24 14.94
CA LEU A 87 13.89 -24.25 13.74
C LEU A 87 14.36 -22.83 13.43
N GLN A 88 15.60 -22.68 12.99
CA GLN A 88 16.06 -21.49 12.26
C GLN A 88 16.87 -21.94 11.05
N LYS A 89 16.51 -21.47 9.86
CA LYS A 89 17.16 -21.95 8.62
C LYS A 89 17.26 -20.87 7.56
N GLY A 90 18.43 -20.82 6.92
CA GLY A 90 18.70 -20.00 5.74
C GLY A 90 18.58 -20.84 4.47
N TYR A 91 17.95 -20.27 3.45
CA TYR A 91 17.81 -20.86 2.12
C TYR A 91 18.41 -19.93 1.07
N GLY A 92 19.09 -20.49 0.07
CA GLY A 92 19.67 -19.73 -1.04
C GLY A 92 20.85 -18.83 -0.62
N TYR A 93 20.96 -17.65 -1.22
CA TYR A 93 22.13 -16.78 -1.13
C TYR A 93 21.80 -15.36 -0.66
N SER A 94 22.66 -14.83 0.22
CA SER A 94 22.68 -13.42 0.63
C SER A 94 23.49 -12.55 -0.35
N ASP A 95 24.44 -13.15 -1.07
CA ASP A 95 25.16 -12.56 -2.21
C ASP A 95 25.26 -13.57 -3.35
N VAL A 96 24.44 -13.37 -4.38
CA VAL A 96 24.38 -14.25 -5.57
C VAL A 96 25.72 -14.34 -6.30
N ALA A 97 26.43 -13.22 -6.43
CA ALA A 97 27.69 -13.17 -7.20
C ALA A 97 28.81 -13.94 -6.50
N LYS A 98 28.84 -13.90 -5.17
CA LYS A 98 29.81 -14.63 -4.34
C LYS A 98 29.34 -16.03 -3.92
N ARG A 99 28.07 -16.36 -4.20
CA ARG A 99 27.39 -17.55 -3.68
C ARG A 99 27.50 -17.65 -2.15
N THR A 100 27.42 -16.52 -1.46
CA THR A 100 27.42 -16.50 0.01
C THR A 100 26.07 -17.02 0.49
N PRO A 101 26.03 -18.15 1.22
CA PRO A 101 24.77 -18.71 1.71
C PRO A 101 24.14 -17.79 2.74
N VAL A 102 22.82 -17.88 2.88
CA VAL A 102 22.11 -17.22 3.99
C VAL A 102 22.41 -17.97 5.28
N SER A 103 22.98 -17.28 6.28
CA SER A 103 23.08 -17.77 7.67
C SER A 103 21.91 -17.22 8.48
N PRO A 104 21.08 -18.06 9.11
CA PRO A 104 19.98 -17.59 9.95
C PRO A 104 20.46 -16.82 11.20
N GLU A 105 21.68 -17.10 11.69
CA GLU A 105 22.28 -16.46 12.87
C GLU A 105 22.75 -15.03 12.58
N THR A 106 23.39 -14.82 11.42
CA THR A 106 24.19 -13.60 11.18
C THR A 106 23.75 -12.79 9.97
N THR A 107 23.14 -13.39 8.94
CA THR A 107 22.77 -12.65 7.73
C THR A 107 21.62 -11.71 8.04
N LEU A 108 21.85 -10.41 7.83
CA LEU A 108 20.83 -9.39 8.06
C LEU A 108 19.89 -9.28 6.87
N PHE A 109 18.60 -9.29 7.16
CA PHE A 109 17.54 -8.88 6.25
C PHE A 109 16.87 -7.62 6.77
N ARG A 110 16.09 -6.97 5.92
CA ARG A 110 15.35 -5.75 6.29
C ARG A 110 13.87 -6.07 6.36
N PRO A 111 13.29 -6.31 7.53
CA PRO A 111 11.92 -6.80 7.59
C PRO A 111 10.87 -5.73 7.34
N GLY A 112 11.26 -4.54 6.87
CA GLY A 112 10.37 -3.44 6.56
C GLY A 112 9.45 -3.15 7.73
N SER A 113 8.15 -3.09 7.48
CA SER A 113 7.17 -2.71 8.51
C SER A 113 7.02 -3.65 9.71
N VAL A 114 7.61 -4.86 9.73
CA VAL A 114 7.72 -5.64 10.98
C VAL A 114 8.48 -4.84 12.06
N SER A 115 9.37 -3.93 11.65
CA SER A 115 10.06 -2.97 12.52
C SER A 115 9.12 -2.21 13.46
N LYS A 116 7.87 -1.95 13.04
CA LYS A 116 6.91 -1.21 13.84
C LYS A 116 6.63 -1.88 15.18
N LEU A 117 6.68 -3.21 15.24
CA LEU A 117 6.48 -3.96 16.48
C LEU A 117 7.47 -3.54 17.57
N PHE A 118 8.72 -3.24 17.21
CA PHE A 118 9.73 -2.73 18.15
C PHE A 118 9.37 -1.32 18.65
N THR A 119 8.93 -0.44 17.74
CA THR A 119 8.45 0.90 18.08
C THR A 119 7.24 0.84 19.02
N TRP A 120 6.30 -0.08 18.77
CA TRP A 120 5.11 -0.27 19.60
C TRP A 120 5.46 -0.83 20.97
N THR A 121 6.38 -1.79 21.05
CA THR A 121 6.92 -2.28 22.32
C THR A 121 7.59 -1.16 23.11
N ALA A 122 8.37 -0.29 22.46
CA ALA A 122 8.97 0.88 23.10
C ALA A 122 7.93 1.87 23.64
N VAL A 123 6.83 2.11 22.91
CA VAL A 123 5.70 2.91 23.42
C VAL A 123 5.10 2.25 24.67
N MET A 124 4.85 0.95 24.64
CA MET A 124 4.28 0.23 25.79
C MET A 124 5.21 0.22 27.01
N GLN A 125 6.53 0.14 26.81
CA GLN A 125 7.51 0.32 27.90
C GLN A 125 7.39 1.69 28.57
N GLN A 126 7.19 2.75 27.78
CA GLN A 126 7.00 4.11 28.32
C GLN A 126 5.61 4.28 28.98
N VAL A 127 4.60 3.52 28.57
CA VAL A 127 3.30 3.42 29.26
C VAL A 127 3.50 2.76 30.64
N GLU A 128 4.24 1.66 30.72
CA GLU A 128 4.54 1.01 32.02
C GLU A 128 5.34 1.90 32.96
N ALA A 129 6.23 2.72 32.42
CA ALA A 129 6.99 3.72 33.16
C ALA A 129 6.14 4.92 33.62
N GLY A 130 4.85 4.98 33.26
CA GLY A 130 3.94 6.07 33.59
C GLY A 130 4.25 7.38 32.86
N LYS A 131 5.08 7.32 31.80
CA LYS A 131 5.51 8.49 31.01
C LYS A 131 4.58 8.76 29.84
N LEU A 132 3.91 7.73 29.31
CA LEU A 132 2.92 7.84 28.26
C LEU A 132 1.55 7.36 28.74
N ASP A 133 0.53 8.10 28.33
CA ASP A 133 -0.87 7.72 28.36
C ASP A 133 -1.36 7.56 26.91
N LEU A 134 -1.93 6.39 26.61
CA LEU A 134 -2.39 6.02 25.28
C LEU A 134 -3.56 6.89 24.77
N ASP A 135 -4.34 7.46 25.69
CA ASP A 135 -5.57 8.21 25.38
C ASP A 135 -5.41 9.73 25.50
N LYS A 136 -4.21 10.19 25.85
CA LYS A 136 -3.86 11.61 25.88
C LYS A 136 -3.58 12.15 24.48
N ASP A 137 -3.89 13.42 24.27
CA ASP A 137 -3.52 14.17 23.07
C ASP A 137 -2.00 14.14 22.87
N VAL A 138 -1.56 13.67 21.71
CA VAL A 138 -0.14 13.55 21.36
C VAL A 138 0.60 14.88 21.34
N ASN A 139 -0.11 16.00 21.14
CA ASN A 139 0.48 17.36 21.23
C ASN A 139 1.12 17.62 22.60
N SER A 140 0.74 16.86 23.64
CA SER A 140 1.35 16.93 24.96
C SER A 140 2.78 16.37 25.03
N TYR A 141 3.22 15.60 24.02
CA TYR A 141 4.51 14.90 24.02
C TYR A 141 5.49 15.43 22.95
N ILE A 142 5.02 16.23 22.00
CA ILE A 142 5.80 16.74 20.86
C ILE A 142 6.06 18.25 20.96
N ASP A 143 7.01 18.74 20.17
CA ASP A 143 7.44 20.15 20.13
C ASP A 143 6.98 20.90 18.87
N PHE A 144 5.98 20.37 18.17
CA PHE A 144 5.27 21.01 17.06
C PHE A 144 3.77 20.69 17.20
N GLU A 145 2.93 21.39 16.43
CA GLU A 145 1.47 21.23 16.51
C GLU A 145 0.95 20.30 15.42
N ILE A 146 0.12 19.32 15.82
CA ILE A 146 -0.73 18.54 14.93
C ILE A 146 -2.14 19.11 15.04
N PRO A 147 -2.67 19.75 13.99
CA PRO A 147 -4.00 20.33 14.03
C PRO A 147 -5.08 19.28 14.33
N PRO A 148 -6.13 19.66 15.11
CA PRO A 148 -7.29 18.81 15.25
C PRO A 148 -8.04 18.74 13.90
N PHE A 149 -8.65 17.59 13.62
CA PHE A 149 -9.58 17.43 12.51
C PHE A 149 -10.96 17.13 13.09
N GLU A 150 -11.97 17.85 12.62
CA GLU A 150 -13.32 17.90 13.21
C GLU A 150 -13.30 18.22 14.72
N GLY A 151 -12.38 19.08 15.16
CA GLY A 151 -12.24 19.48 16.55
C GLY A 151 -11.65 18.40 17.48
N LYS A 152 -11.18 17.27 16.95
CA LYS A 152 -10.62 16.15 17.73
C LYS A 152 -9.10 16.00 17.54
N PRO A 153 -8.31 15.94 18.62
CA PRO A 153 -6.89 15.59 18.54
C PRO A 153 -6.70 14.09 18.27
N ILE A 154 -5.47 13.68 17.99
CA ILE A 154 -5.10 12.25 17.91
C ILE A 154 -4.42 11.80 19.21
N THR A 155 -4.41 10.50 19.45
CA THR A 155 -3.82 9.86 20.65
C THR A 155 -2.85 8.76 20.20
N LEU A 156 -2.00 8.26 21.10
CA LEU A 156 -1.13 7.12 20.78
C LEU A 156 -1.95 5.86 20.46
N ARG A 157 -3.11 5.66 21.08
CA ARG A 157 -4.04 4.59 20.72
C ARG A 157 -4.46 4.68 19.26
N HIS A 158 -4.87 5.88 18.80
CA HIS A 158 -5.22 6.09 17.39
C HIS A 158 -4.04 5.80 16.44
N ILE A 159 -2.82 6.18 16.84
CA ILE A 159 -1.61 5.91 16.06
C ILE A 159 -1.32 4.41 15.96
N MET A 160 -1.33 3.69 17.09
CA MET A 160 -1.00 2.25 17.15
C MET A 160 -2.04 1.38 16.44
N THR A 161 -3.29 1.85 16.33
CA THR A 161 -4.35 1.15 15.59
C THR A 161 -4.51 1.63 14.15
N HIS A 162 -3.63 2.50 13.65
CA HIS A 162 -3.75 3.13 12.32
C HIS A 162 -5.11 3.81 12.07
N THR A 163 -5.66 4.49 13.08
CA THR A 163 -6.91 5.26 13.00
C THR A 163 -6.72 6.74 13.29
N ALA A 164 -5.49 7.26 13.17
CA ALA A 164 -5.17 8.68 13.35
C ALA A 164 -5.76 9.59 12.24
N GLY A 165 -6.09 8.99 11.08
CA GLY A 165 -6.76 9.67 9.97
C GLY A 165 -5.84 10.46 9.03
N PHE A 166 -4.53 10.25 9.11
CA PHE A 166 -3.58 10.80 8.13
C PHE A 166 -3.78 10.18 6.75
N GLU A 167 -3.67 11.00 5.70
CA GLU A 167 -3.52 10.48 4.34
C GLU A 167 -2.13 9.85 4.11
N GLU A 168 -2.00 9.06 3.05
CA GLU A 168 -0.71 8.46 2.67
C GLU A 168 0.27 9.56 2.22
N SER A 169 1.52 9.43 2.66
CA SER A 169 2.62 10.32 2.27
C SER A 169 3.78 9.48 1.76
N VAL A 170 4.06 9.59 0.47
CA VAL A 170 5.13 8.81 -0.20
C VAL A 170 6.43 9.60 -0.33
N ARG A 171 6.38 10.93 -0.31
CA ARG A 171 7.57 11.77 -0.24
C ARG A 171 8.22 11.55 1.12
N HIS A 172 9.52 11.32 1.11
CA HIS A 172 10.29 10.95 2.29
C HIS A 172 9.88 9.60 2.93
N LEU A 173 9.48 8.62 2.12
CA LEU A 173 9.25 7.26 2.60
C LEU A 173 10.52 6.40 2.50
N ILE A 174 10.98 6.13 1.28
CA ILE A 174 12.19 5.34 1.00
C ILE A 174 13.02 6.06 -0.06
N SER A 175 14.36 6.06 0.09
CA SER A 175 15.29 6.64 -0.87
C SER A 175 16.50 5.72 -1.10
N SER A 176 17.09 5.76 -2.29
CA SER A 176 18.37 5.11 -2.57
C SER A 176 19.57 6.01 -2.26
N ASP A 177 19.36 7.29 -1.91
CA ASP A 177 20.43 8.20 -1.51
C ASP A 177 20.85 7.93 -0.04
N PRO A 178 22.10 7.50 0.22
CA PRO A 178 22.61 7.28 1.57
C PRO A 178 22.55 8.51 2.49
N LYS A 179 22.40 9.72 1.93
CA LYS A 179 22.29 10.97 2.68
C LYS A 179 20.85 11.40 2.97
N ALA A 180 19.86 10.62 2.55
CA ALA A 180 18.45 10.97 2.73
C ALA A 180 17.94 10.82 4.17
N ALA A 181 18.71 10.17 5.05
CA ALA A 181 18.32 9.97 6.45
C ALA A 181 18.14 11.33 7.17
N MET A 182 17.09 11.41 7.99
CA MET A 182 16.76 12.61 8.75
C MET A 182 16.56 12.25 10.22
N THR A 183 16.89 13.17 11.11
CA THR A 183 16.49 13.04 12.52
C THR A 183 14.98 13.16 12.63
N LEU A 184 14.38 12.44 13.59
CA LEU A 184 12.93 12.47 13.80
C LEU A 184 12.42 13.89 14.06
N LYS A 185 13.13 14.66 14.89
CA LYS A 185 12.86 16.07 15.15
C LYS A 185 12.74 16.92 13.88
N LYS A 186 13.57 16.66 12.86
CA LYS A 186 13.51 17.39 11.59
C LYS A 186 12.39 16.85 10.69
N GLN A 187 12.24 15.53 10.64
CA GLN A 187 11.29 14.87 9.73
C GLN A 187 9.84 15.16 10.10
N MET A 188 9.48 15.07 11.38
CA MET A 188 8.08 15.09 11.82
C MET A 188 7.31 16.36 11.38
N PRO A 189 7.81 17.60 11.61
CA PRO A 189 7.11 18.78 11.11
C PRO A 189 7.26 18.96 9.59
N LEU A 190 8.32 18.44 8.97
CA LEU A 190 8.59 18.60 7.53
C LEU A 190 7.64 17.77 6.66
N ALA A 191 7.26 16.58 7.15
CA ALA A 191 6.50 15.58 6.40
C ALA A 191 5.11 15.32 6.98
N LEU A 192 4.54 16.26 7.74
CA LEU A 192 3.22 16.15 8.36
C LEU A 192 2.10 16.06 7.30
N PRO A 193 1.45 14.89 7.11
CA PRO A 193 0.38 14.72 6.14
C PRO A 193 -0.91 15.37 6.63
N GLU A 194 -1.80 15.71 5.69
CA GLU A 194 -3.15 16.16 6.04
C GLU A 194 -3.97 15.04 6.69
N ARG A 195 -4.90 15.43 7.55
CA ARG A 195 -5.88 14.51 8.12
C ARG A 195 -7.15 14.54 7.29
N VAL A 196 -7.64 13.35 6.93
CA VAL A 196 -8.77 13.13 6.01
C VAL A 196 -9.87 12.27 6.63
N PHE A 197 -9.60 11.65 7.79
CA PHE A 197 -10.59 10.93 8.59
C PHE A 197 -10.59 11.40 10.04
N ALA A 198 -11.74 11.26 10.69
CA ALA A 198 -11.86 11.47 12.13
C ALA A 198 -11.02 10.44 12.91
N PRO A 199 -10.41 10.81 14.05
CA PRO A 199 -9.63 9.88 14.86
C PRO A 199 -10.51 8.73 15.37
N GLY A 200 -9.97 7.52 15.34
CA GLY A 200 -10.64 6.34 15.89
C GLY A 200 -11.78 5.79 15.04
N THR A 201 -11.99 6.27 13.80
CA THR A 201 -13.11 5.80 12.97
C THR A 201 -12.69 4.88 11.84
N THR A 202 -11.54 5.17 11.21
CA THR A 202 -11.18 4.60 9.91
C THR A 202 -9.74 4.08 9.93
N PRO A 203 -9.54 2.74 9.87
CA PRO A 203 -8.28 2.15 9.45
C PRO A 203 -7.70 2.79 8.19
N ALA A 204 -6.57 3.46 8.35
CA ALA A 204 -5.75 4.05 7.30
C ALA A 204 -4.28 3.97 7.75
N TYR A 205 -3.57 2.97 7.23
CA TYR A 205 -2.16 2.74 7.53
C TYR A 205 -1.32 4.00 7.36
N SER A 206 -0.40 4.26 8.29
CA SER A 206 0.46 5.45 8.23
C SER A 206 1.85 5.19 8.77
N ASN A 207 2.85 5.27 7.88
CA ASN A 207 4.26 5.23 8.25
C ASN A 207 4.68 6.50 9.01
N TYR A 208 4.12 7.65 8.64
CA TYR A 208 4.33 8.90 9.36
C TYR A 208 3.89 8.78 10.82
N ALA A 209 2.69 8.25 11.07
CA ALA A 209 2.17 8.10 12.43
C ALA A 209 3.06 7.17 13.28
N THR A 210 3.62 6.11 12.71
CA THR A 210 4.58 5.26 13.44
C THR A 210 5.89 5.98 13.75
N ALA A 211 6.44 6.75 12.80
CA ALA A 211 7.62 7.56 13.07
C ALA A 211 7.37 8.64 14.12
N LEU A 212 6.16 9.20 14.17
CA LEU A 212 5.72 10.11 15.22
C LEU A 212 5.71 9.43 16.59
N ALA A 213 5.26 8.18 16.68
CA ALA A 213 5.35 7.42 17.94
C ALA A 213 6.81 7.18 18.37
N GLY A 214 7.70 6.84 17.43
CA GLY A 214 9.13 6.74 17.71
C GLY A 214 9.73 8.07 18.19
N TYR A 215 9.29 9.21 17.61
CA TYR A 215 9.71 10.54 18.06
C TYR A 215 9.18 10.86 19.45
N ILE A 216 7.94 10.48 19.76
CA ILE A 216 7.37 10.62 21.10
C ILE A 216 8.19 9.83 22.11
N VAL A 217 8.59 8.59 21.80
CA VAL A 217 9.49 7.79 22.65
C VAL A 217 10.80 8.55 22.90
N GLU A 218 11.46 9.05 21.85
CA GLU A 218 12.70 9.83 21.97
C GLU A 218 12.53 11.04 22.90
N ARG A 219 11.40 11.74 22.78
CA ARG A 219 11.09 12.93 23.57
C ARG A 219 10.87 12.64 25.04
N VAL A 220 10.15 11.58 25.38
CA VAL A 220 9.78 11.26 26.77
C VAL A 220 10.83 10.42 27.50
N SER A 221 11.63 9.64 26.77
CA SER A 221 12.78 8.92 27.32
C SER A 221 13.96 9.87 27.54
N GLY A 222 14.17 10.83 26.62
CA GLY A 222 15.37 11.65 26.56
C GLY A 222 16.53 10.99 25.81
N GLU A 223 16.30 9.83 25.20
CA GLU A 223 17.27 9.05 24.43
C GLU A 223 16.90 9.10 22.93
N PRO A 224 17.87 9.23 22.00
CA PRO A 224 17.62 9.00 20.58
C PRO A 224 16.89 7.68 20.36
N PHE A 225 15.95 7.63 19.43
CA PHE A 225 15.11 6.43 19.23
C PHE A 225 15.94 5.15 19.00
N ASP A 226 16.99 5.22 18.20
CA ASP A 226 17.89 4.10 17.92
C ASP A 226 18.68 3.66 19.16
N ASP A 227 19.12 4.60 20.00
CA ASP A 227 19.75 4.29 21.29
C ASP A 227 18.75 3.65 22.26
N TYR A 228 17.50 4.14 22.29
CA TYR A 228 16.46 3.57 23.13
C TYR A 228 16.18 2.11 22.76
N ILE A 229 16.02 1.79 21.47
CA ILE A 229 15.76 0.42 21.03
C ILE A 229 16.95 -0.51 21.35
N ASP A 230 18.19 -0.04 21.16
CA ASP A 230 19.37 -0.79 21.54
C ASP A 230 19.33 -1.14 23.04
N ASN A 231 19.20 -0.12 23.90
CA ASN A 231 19.33 -0.25 25.36
C ASN A 231 18.17 -1.03 26.00
N HIS A 232 16.94 -0.88 25.49
CA HIS A 232 15.72 -1.35 26.16
C HIS A 232 15.04 -2.53 25.46
N ILE A 233 15.49 -2.91 24.27
CA ILE A 233 14.96 -4.07 23.54
C ILE A 233 16.07 -5.01 23.07
N PHE A 234 17.06 -4.52 22.32
CA PHE A 234 18.08 -5.40 21.74
C PHE A 234 19.03 -5.97 22.80
N ASP A 235 19.57 -5.14 23.67
CA ASP A 235 20.51 -5.58 24.71
C ASP A 235 19.85 -6.54 25.71
N PRO A 236 18.64 -6.28 26.24
CA PRO A 236 17.95 -7.22 27.13
C PRO A 236 17.65 -8.58 26.50
N LEU A 237 17.40 -8.62 25.18
CA LEU A 237 17.17 -9.86 24.45
C LEU A 237 18.43 -10.50 23.88
N GLY A 238 19.59 -9.81 23.89
CA GLY A 238 20.80 -10.27 23.23
C GLY A 238 20.70 -10.29 21.70
N MET A 239 20.01 -9.30 21.12
CA MET A 239 19.85 -9.12 19.67
C MET A 239 21.06 -8.40 19.05
N ALA A 240 22.22 -9.06 19.06
CA ALA A 240 23.50 -8.46 18.65
C ALA A 240 23.64 -8.18 17.15
N HIS A 241 22.78 -8.79 16.33
CA HIS A 241 22.71 -8.66 14.87
C HIS A 241 21.47 -7.88 14.46
N SER A 242 21.13 -6.82 15.21
CA SER A 242 19.99 -5.96 14.95
C SER A 242 20.37 -4.48 15.02
N SER A 243 19.79 -3.65 14.15
CA SER A 243 19.97 -2.19 14.20
C SER A 243 18.89 -1.43 13.43
N PHE A 244 18.43 -0.32 14.00
CA PHE A 244 17.62 0.69 13.30
C PHE A 244 18.45 1.76 12.58
N ARG A 245 19.77 1.82 12.81
CA ARG A 245 20.64 2.90 12.34
C ARG A 245 20.88 2.86 10.85
N GLN A 246 20.88 4.06 10.26
CA GLN A 246 21.12 4.28 8.84
C GLN A 246 22.08 5.48 8.70
N PRO A 247 23.31 5.28 8.18
CA PRO A 247 23.87 4.03 7.67
C PRO A 247 24.06 2.96 8.76
N LEU A 248 24.09 1.71 8.33
CA LEU A 248 24.27 0.56 9.22
C LEU A 248 25.63 0.64 9.95
N PRO A 249 25.72 0.30 11.24
CA PRO A 249 26.98 0.30 11.99
C PRO A 249 28.05 -0.55 11.29
N ALA A 250 29.31 -0.10 11.32
CA ALA A 250 30.41 -0.72 10.54
C ALA A 250 30.58 -2.23 10.81
N LYS A 251 30.32 -2.69 12.04
CA LYS A 251 30.39 -4.11 12.43
C LYS A 251 29.33 -4.99 11.74
N LEU A 252 28.20 -4.41 11.36
CA LEU A 252 27.06 -5.11 10.76
C LEU A 252 27.06 -5.05 9.22
N VAL A 253 27.77 -4.08 8.62
CA VAL A 253 27.86 -3.92 7.16
C VAL A 253 28.27 -5.21 6.42
N PRO A 254 29.28 -5.99 6.87
CA PRO A 254 29.66 -7.23 6.18
C PRO A 254 28.60 -8.33 6.22
N LEU A 255 27.64 -8.24 7.14
CA LEU A 255 26.60 -9.24 7.37
C LEU A 255 25.30 -8.94 6.61
N MET A 256 25.21 -7.75 6.00
CA MET A 256 24.02 -7.30 5.29
C MET A 256 23.79 -8.11 4.01
N SER A 257 22.63 -8.76 3.90
CA SER A 257 22.18 -9.37 2.65
C SER A 257 22.01 -8.31 1.57
N LYS A 258 22.30 -8.66 0.32
CA LYS A 258 22.00 -7.80 -0.83
C LYS A 258 20.53 -7.94 -1.21
N GLY A 259 19.90 -6.83 -1.57
CA GLY A 259 18.54 -6.81 -2.11
C GLY A 259 18.55 -6.93 -3.64
N TYR A 260 17.57 -7.65 -4.19
CA TYR A 260 17.51 -7.93 -5.64
C TYR A 260 16.10 -7.72 -6.20
N PRO A 261 15.96 -7.21 -7.44
CA PRO A 261 14.71 -7.31 -8.18
C PRO A 261 14.29 -8.78 -8.45
N ASP A 262 15.25 -9.62 -8.86
CA ASP A 262 15.18 -11.09 -8.88
C ASP A 262 16.60 -11.68 -8.97
N VAL A 263 16.75 -13.01 -8.85
CA VAL A 263 18.04 -13.73 -8.83
C VAL A 263 18.89 -13.57 -10.09
N THR A 264 18.30 -13.17 -11.22
CA THR A 264 18.99 -12.97 -12.51
C THR A 264 19.51 -11.55 -12.69
N GLN A 265 19.14 -10.63 -11.80
CA GLN A 265 19.49 -9.23 -11.87
C GLN A 265 20.60 -8.87 -10.89
N LYS A 266 21.20 -7.69 -11.08
CA LYS A 266 22.23 -7.18 -10.17
C LYS A 266 21.58 -6.78 -8.83
N PRO A 267 22.35 -6.84 -7.72
CA PRO A 267 21.88 -6.31 -6.46
C PRO A 267 21.71 -4.80 -6.53
N GLU A 268 20.75 -4.28 -5.78
CA GLU A 268 20.46 -2.86 -5.68
C GLU A 268 21.09 -2.25 -4.41
N PRO A 269 21.29 -0.92 -4.38
CA PRO A 269 21.83 -0.23 -3.20
C PRO A 269 20.98 -0.41 -1.94
N PHE A 270 21.62 -0.23 -0.77
CA PHE A 270 20.93 -0.18 0.51
C PHE A 270 19.94 0.99 0.56
N GLU A 271 18.69 0.71 0.88
CA GLU A 271 17.62 1.71 0.94
C GLU A 271 17.67 2.53 2.24
N ILE A 272 17.41 3.82 2.19
CA ILE A 272 17.17 4.63 3.39
C ILE A 272 15.66 4.70 3.62
N VAL A 273 15.19 4.04 4.67
CA VAL A 273 13.81 4.21 5.18
C VAL A 273 13.80 5.44 6.06
N ILE A 274 13.26 6.53 5.55
CA ILE A 274 13.34 7.84 6.19
C ILE A 274 12.50 7.90 7.49
N PRO A 275 11.23 7.42 7.55
CA PRO A 275 10.54 7.21 8.81
C PRO A 275 11.11 5.98 9.50
N ALA A 276 12.33 6.09 10.04
CA ALA A 276 13.11 4.96 10.54
C ALA A 276 12.35 4.04 11.52
N PRO A 277 11.62 4.53 12.55
CA PRO A 277 10.81 3.69 13.44
C PRO A 277 9.74 2.87 12.73
N ALA A 278 9.35 3.27 11.51
CA ALA A 278 8.34 2.58 10.73
C ALA A 278 8.90 1.38 9.94
N GLY A 279 10.21 1.28 9.70
CA GLY A 279 10.70 0.24 8.79
C GLY A 279 12.21 0.07 8.60
N SER A 280 13.08 0.76 9.36
CA SER A 280 14.52 0.74 9.07
C SER A 280 15.31 -0.43 9.63
N LEU A 281 14.67 -1.34 10.39
CA LEU A 281 15.37 -2.46 11.02
C LEU A 281 16.17 -3.25 9.98
N SER A 282 17.41 -3.58 10.35
CA SER A 282 18.17 -4.70 9.78
C SER A 282 18.33 -5.72 10.90
N SER A 283 17.93 -6.98 10.67
CA SER A 283 17.97 -8.04 11.70
C SER A 283 18.30 -9.41 11.09
N SER A 284 18.96 -10.28 11.85
CA SER A 284 19.08 -11.71 11.53
C SER A 284 17.80 -12.48 11.89
N GLY A 285 17.71 -13.75 11.45
CA GLY A 285 16.62 -14.64 11.84
C GLY A 285 16.67 -14.98 13.32
N GLU A 286 17.84 -15.33 13.85
CA GLU A 286 18.03 -15.66 15.27
C GLU A 286 17.52 -14.54 16.19
N ASP A 287 17.86 -13.28 15.86
CA ASP A 287 17.43 -12.13 16.65
C ASP A 287 15.91 -11.92 16.60
N MET A 288 15.28 -12.10 15.43
CA MET A 288 13.82 -12.07 15.32
C MET A 288 13.18 -13.21 16.11
N GLY A 289 13.82 -14.38 16.19
CA GLY A 289 13.40 -15.49 17.05
C GLY A 289 13.35 -15.10 18.52
N LYS A 290 14.39 -14.43 19.04
CA LYS A 290 14.43 -13.93 20.42
C LYS A 290 13.29 -12.94 20.71
N PHE A 291 13.00 -12.04 19.77
CA PHE A 291 11.88 -11.10 19.88
C PHE A 291 10.52 -11.81 19.90
N MET A 292 10.31 -12.82 19.04
CA MET A 292 9.09 -13.62 19.04
C MET A 292 8.88 -14.37 20.36
N ILE A 293 9.93 -15.04 20.87
CA ILE A 293 9.90 -15.77 22.14
C ILE A 293 9.54 -14.84 23.31
N ALA A 294 10.07 -13.61 23.34
CA ALA A 294 9.72 -12.64 24.37
C ALA A 294 8.21 -12.31 24.36
N HIS A 295 7.62 -12.08 23.19
CA HIS A 295 6.18 -11.79 23.08
C HIS A 295 5.29 -13.00 23.39
N LEU A 296 5.67 -14.22 23.00
CA LEU A 296 4.94 -15.45 23.37
C LEU A 296 4.96 -15.65 24.90
N ASN A 297 6.09 -15.36 25.53
CA ASN A 297 6.25 -15.35 26.99
C ASN A 297 5.69 -14.08 27.66
N GLN A 298 4.56 -13.57 27.17
CA GLN A 298 3.83 -12.46 27.76
C GLN A 298 4.67 -11.19 27.97
N GLY A 299 5.62 -10.94 27.06
CA GLY A 299 6.52 -9.79 27.08
C GLY A 299 7.93 -10.12 27.59
N GLY A 300 8.13 -11.28 28.23
CA GLY A 300 9.44 -11.71 28.71
C GLY A 300 10.12 -10.65 29.57
N VAL A 301 11.33 -10.24 29.18
CA VAL A 301 12.07 -9.15 29.84
C VAL A 301 11.68 -7.75 29.35
N LEU A 302 10.82 -7.64 28.33
CA LEU A 302 10.48 -6.36 27.68
C LEU A 302 9.28 -5.66 28.31
N LEU A 303 8.25 -6.43 28.67
CA LEU A 303 6.95 -5.93 29.14
C LEU A 303 6.38 -6.85 30.21
N LYS A 304 5.55 -6.31 31.09
CA LYS A 304 4.74 -7.07 32.04
C LYS A 304 3.60 -7.80 31.33
N PRO A 305 3.13 -8.94 31.87
CA PRO A 305 2.04 -9.70 31.26
C PRO A 305 0.75 -8.89 31.02
N GLU A 306 0.38 -7.98 31.93
CA GLU A 306 -0.83 -7.16 31.79
C GLU A 306 -0.72 -6.20 30.60
N THR A 307 0.45 -5.62 30.39
CA THR A 307 0.73 -4.70 29.29
C THR A 307 0.81 -5.45 27.97
N THR A 308 1.41 -6.64 27.96
CA THR A 308 1.44 -7.49 26.77
C THR A 308 0.04 -7.89 26.34
N ARG A 309 -0.84 -8.31 27.27
CA ARG A 309 -2.25 -8.58 26.97
C ARG A 309 -2.99 -7.34 26.46
N MET A 310 -2.75 -6.17 27.07
CA MET A 310 -3.31 -4.91 26.56
C MET A 310 -2.86 -4.64 25.11
N MET A 311 -1.62 -4.95 24.78
CA MET A 311 -1.07 -4.76 23.44
C MET A 311 -1.65 -5.76 22.43
N HIS A 312 -1.78 -7.02 22.82
CA HIS A 312 -2.16 -8.13 21.95
C HIS A 312 -3.67 -8.25 21.75
N ASP A 313 -4.50 -7.87 22.73
CA ASP A 313 -5.94 -8.18 22.74
C ASP A 313 -6.83 -6.94 22.54
N PHE A 314 -6.25 -5.79 22.17
CA PHE A 314 -7.03 -4.58 21.95
C PHE A 314 -7.93 -4.71 20.69
N PRO A 315 -9.25 -4.54 20.78
CA PRO A 315 -10.13 -4.64 19.62
C PRO A 315 -10.27 -3.26 18.94
N ALA A 316 -9.42 -2.95 17.95
CA ALA A 316 -9.52 -1.66 17.27
C ALA A 316 -10.83 -1.51 16.47
N PRO A 317 -11.31 -0.27 16.25
CA PRO A 317 -12.43 0.01 15.37
C PRO A 317 -12.22 -0.55 13.96
N GLY A 318 -13.20 -1.27 13.43
CA GLY A 318 -13.15 -1.91 12.12
C GLY A 318 -14.54 -2.28 11.60
N ILE A 319 -14.59 -3.19 10.63
CA ILE A 319 -15.82 -3.85 10.20
C ILE A 319 -15.98 -5.11 11.04
N ALA A 320 -17.18 -5.32 11.61
CA ALA A 320 -17.44 -6.50 12.43
C ALA A 320 -17.16 -7.81 11.66
N ASN A 321 -16.74 -8.86 12.37
CA ASN A 321 -16.44 -10.18 11.82
C ASN A 321 -15.25 -10.23 10.84
N LEU A 322 -14.39 -9.20 10.81
CA LEU A 322 -13.11 -9.21 10.13
C LEU A 322 -11.95 -9.05 11.12
N ASN A 323 -10.75 -9.34 10.65
CA ASN A 323 -9.51 -9.01 11.35
C ASN A 323 -9.45 -7.52 11.75
N THR A 324 -8.97 -7.24 12.94
CA THR A 324 -8.76 -5.87 13.45
C THR A 324 -7.29 -5.61 13.77
N MET A 325 -6.95 -4.34 14.03
CA MET A 325 -5.68 -4.03 14.69
C MET A 325 -5.80 -4.29 16.18
N ALA A 326 -4.76 -4.88 16.76
CA ALA A 326 -4.43 -4.71 18.16
C ALA A 326 -3.65 -3.39 18.37
N LEU A 327 -2.93 -3.24 19.49
CA LEU A 327 -2.00 -2.12 19.62
C LEU A 327 -0.70 -2.45 18.88
N GLY A 328 -0.72 -2.26 17.57
CA GLY A 328 0.46 -2.35 16.72
C GLY A 328 0.66 -3.68 15.99
N PHE A 329 0.04 -4.76 16.47
CA PHE A 329 -0.14 -5.99 15.69
C PHE A 329 -1.47 -5.94 14.94
N TYR A 330 -1.57 -6.62 13.80
CA TYR A 330 -2.88 -6.95 13.25
C TYR A 330 -3.25 -8.39 13.56
N GLU A 331 -4.53 -8.63 13.79
CA GLU A 331 -5.06 -9.98 13.92
C GLU A 331 -5.11 -10.67 12.55
N GLN A 332 -4.92 -11.98 12.55
CA GLN A 332 -5.21 -12.86 11.45
C GLN A 332 -5.84 -14.13 11.98
N TRP A 333 -6.86 -14.62 11.29
CA TRP A 333 -7.49 -15.89 11.61
C TRP A 333 -7.21 -16.91 10.50
N VAL A 334 -6.87 -18.13 10.88
CA VAL A 334 -6.67 -19.25 9.96
C VAL A 334 -7.05 -20.54 10.68
N ASN A 335 -7.85 -21.40 10.04
CA ASN A 335 -8.27 -22.68 10.62
C ASN A 335 -8.88 -22.55 12.03
N GLY A 336 -9.65 -21.48 12.27
CA GLY A 336 -10.23 -21.17 13.60
C GLY A 336 -9.21 -20.73 14.66
N GLN A 337 -7.94 -20.57 14.30
CA GLN A 337 -6.87 -20.12 15.19
C GLN A 337 -6.56 -18.65 14.96
N ARG A 338 -6.36 -17.92 16.06
CA ARG A 338 -5.96 -16.52 16.05
C ARG A 338 -4.44 -16.43 16.00
N ALA A 339 -3.96 -15.56 15.13
CA ALA A 339 -2.61 -15.04 15.13
C ALA A 339 -2.63 -13.53 15.35
N ILE A 340 -1.62 -13.01 16.04
CA ILE A 340 -1.23 -11.61 15.94
C ILE A 340 0.02 -11.54 15.06
N ALA A 341 0.03 -10.61 14.11
CA ALA A 341 0.99 -10.62 13.03
C ALA A 341 1.42 -9.21 12.62
N HIS A 342 2.53 -9.17 11.89
CA HIS A 342 2.91 -8.01 11.11
C HIS A 342 3.73 -8.45 9.91
N GLY A 343 3.37 -7.90 8.76
CA GLY A 343 4.05 -8.07 7.47
C GLY A 343 4.87 -6.82 7.18
N GLY A 344 5.94 -6.97 6.42
CA GLY A 344 6.77 -5.83 6.11
C GLY A 344 7.50 -5.98 4.80
N ASP A 345 7.61 -4.85 4.12
CA ASP A 345 8.21 -4.76 2.81
C ASP A 345 9.08 -3.50 2.77
N THR A 346 10.28 -3.63 2.21
CA THR A 346 11.00 -2.53 1.55
C THR A 346 10.87 -2.73 0.04
N VAL A 347 11.60 -1.99 -0.79
CA VAL A 347 11.59 -2.25 -2.24
C VAL A 347 12.18 -3.64 -2.54
N TRP A 348 13.18 -4.09 -1.76
CA TRP A 348 13.92 -5.32 -2.06
C TRP A 348 13.77 -6.45 -1.05
N PHE A 349 13.18 -6.20 0.12
CA PHE A 349 13.01 -7.19 1.17
C PHE A 349 11.54 -7.39 1.53
N HIS A 350 11.14 -8.64 1.75
CA HIS A 350 9.75 -9.02 1.95
C HIS A 350 9.64 -10.04 3.09
N SER A 351 8.93 -9.67 4.13
CA SER A 351 8.96 -10.39 5.40
C SER A 351 7.57 -10.49 6.02
N TYR A 352 7.43 -11.43 6.94
CA TYR A 352 6.23 -11.57 7.76
C TYR A 352 6.58 -12.24 9.07
N LEU A 353 5.87 -11.84 10.12
CA LEU A 353 5.94 -12.40 11.46
C LEU A 353 4.52 -12.74 11.91
N TRP A 354 4.34 -13.95 12.41
CA TRP A 354 3.11 -14.44 13.04
C TRP A 354 3.42 -14.98 14.41
N LEU A 355 2.59 -14.64 15.39
CA LEU A 355 2.53 -15.28 16.69
C LEU A 355 1.14 -15.85 16.86
N PHE A 356 1.04 -17.09 17.32
CA PHE A 356 -0.19 -17.75 17.75
C PHE A 356 -0.10 -17.90 19.28
N PRO A 357 -0.47 -16.89 20.07
CA PRO A 357 -0.26 -16.90 21.52
C PRO A 357 -0.94 -18.09 22.20
N GLU A 358 -2.13 -18.48 21.73
CA GLU A 358 -2.93 -19.58 22.30
C GLU A 358 -2.33 -20.95 22.01
N SER A 359 -1.52 -21.09 20.95
CA SER A 359 -0.83 -22.32 20.58
C SER A 359 0.64 -22.33 20.97
N ASP A 360 1.15 -21.21 21.51
CA ASP A 360 2.55 -20.98 21.82
C ASP A 360 3.50 -21.20 20.63
N ILE A 361 3.17 -20.60 19.47
CA ILE A 361 3.95 -20.74 18.23
C ILE A 361 4.28 -19.38 17.64
N GLY A 362 5.53 -19.19 17.20
CA GLY A 362 5.97 -18.06 16.39
C GLY A 362 6.54 -18.53 15.05
N LEU A 363 6.22 -17.81 13.98
CA LEU A 363 6.72 -18.06 12.63
C LEU A 363 7.18 -16.74 12.00
N TYR A 364 8.40 -16.74 11.46
CA TYR A 364 8.96 -15.59 10.76
C TYR A 364 9.61 -16.02 9.44
N ILE A 365 9.41 -15.23 8.39
CA ILE A 365 10.11 -15.36 7.12
C ILE A 365 10.59 -13.99 6.66
N SER A 366 11.77 -13.95 6.03
CA SER A 366 12.26 -12.78 5.30
C SER A 366 13.02 -13.18 4.05
N MET A 367 12.70 -12.53 2.93
CA MET A 367 13.28 -12.77 1.61
C MET A 367 14.00 -11.51 1.10
N ASN A 368 15.06 -11.69 0.31
CA ASN A 368 15.87 -10.60 -0.25
C ASN A 368 15.53 -10.25 -1.70
N SER A 369 14.29 -10.52 -2.11
CA SER A 369 13.76 -10.10 -3.41
C SER A 369 12.24 -10.23 -3.46
N ALA A 370 11.60 -9.36 -4.26
CA ALA A 370 10.21 -9.52 -4.68
C ALA A 370 10.02 -10.80 -5.53
N GLY A 371 11.08 -11.25 -6.20
CA GLY A 371 11.04 -12.33 -7.16
C GLY A 371 10.40 -11.92 -8.48
N ALA A 372 10.44 -12.83 -9.46
CA ALA A 372 9.78 -12.62 -10.74
C ALA A 372 8.29 -12.37 -10.55
N GLU A 373 7.81 -11.24 -11.09
CA GLU A 373 6.40 -10.85 -11.06
C GLU A 373 5.81 -10.71 -9.63
N GLY A 374 6.66 -10.51 -8.60
CA GLY A 374 6.21 -10.32 -7.21
C GLY A 374 5.96 -11.62 -6.43
N ALA A 375 6.56 -12.73 -6.85
CA ALA A 375 6.38 -14.07 -6.26
C ALA A 375 6.52 -14.14 -4.72
N ALA A 376 7.29 -13.26 -4.09
CA ALA A 376 7.46 -13.23 -2.63
C ALA A 376 6.12 -13.15 -1.86
N GLY A 377 5.13 -12.41 -2.37
CA GLY A 377 3.79 -12.36 -1.75
C GLY A 377 3.14 -13.74 -1.68
N GLY A 378 3.13 -14.45 -2.80
CA GLY A 378 2.58 -15.81 -2.88
C GLY A 378 3.34 -16.83 -2.04
N VAL A 379 4.66 -16.69 -1.89
CA VAL A 379 5.46 -17.54 -1.00
C VAL A 379 5.08 -17.33 0.46
N ARG A 380 4.92 -16.08 0.92
CA ARG A 380 4.49 -15.78 2.31
C ARG A 380 3.10 -16.33 2.61
N SER A 381 2.13 -16.10 1.73
CA SER A 381 0.77 -16.62 1.88
C SER A 381 0.75 -18.15 1.89
N ALA A 382 1.44 -18.79 0.96
CA ALA A 382 1.51 -20.25 0.91
C ALA A 382 2.21 -20.84 2.14
N LEU A 383 3.26 -20.18 2.67
CA LEU A 383 3.92 -20.60 3.91
C LEU A 383 2.94 -20.56 5.08
N PHE A 384 2.21 -19.45 5.25
CA PHE A 384 1.25 -19.27 6.35
C PHE A 384 0.16 -20.34 6.34
N HIS A 385 -0.57 -20.49 5.23
CA HIS A 385 -1.66 -21.47 5.15
C HIS A 385 -1.16 -22.90 5.28
N LYS A 386 -0.07 -23.28 4.59
CA LYS A 386 0.46 -24.65 4.68
C LYS A 386 1.04 -24.96 6.05
N PHE A 387 1.58 -23.97 6.76
CA PHE A 387 2.02 -24.12 8.15
C PHE A 387 0.81 -24.38 9.05
N ALA A 388 -0.24 -23.55 8.93
CA ALA A 388 -1.46 -23.70 9.70
C ALA A 388 -2.15 -25.05 9.42
N ASP A 389 -2.31 -25.46 8.17
CA ASP A 389 -2.90 -26.75 7.80
C ASP A 389 -2.13 -27.93 8.40
N ARG A 390 -0.80 -27.79 8.54
CA ARG A 390 0.07 -28.86 9.02
C ARG A 390 0.08 -29.00 10.55
N TYR A 391 0.13 -27.88 11.27
CA TYR A 391 0.39 -27.84 12.72
C TYR A 391 -0.77 -27.29 13.54
N LEU A 392 -1.70 -26.58 12.89
CA LEU A 392 -2.86 -25.93 13.49
C LEU A 392 -4.13 -26.26 12.68
N PRO A 393 -4.43 -27.55 12.40
CA PRO A 393 -5.60 -27.91 11.62
C PRO A 393 -6.86 -27.54 12.40
N GLY A 394 -7.88 -27.07 11.68
CA GLY A 394 -9.16 -26.72 12.25
C GLY A 394 -10.24 -26.72 11.20
N ASP A 395 -11.44 -27.12 11.60
CA ASP A 395 -12.61 -27.13 10.74
C ASP A 395 -13.37 -25.82 10.90
N GLU A 396 -13.51 -25.08 9.80
CA GLU A 396 -14.41 -23.94 9.74
C GLU A 396 -15.62 -24.26 8.87
N PRO A 397 -16.84 -24.34 9.44
CA PRO A 397 -18.02 -24.68 8.68
C PRO A 397 -18.33 -23.60 7.64
N MET A 398 -18.45 -24.02 6.37
CA MET A 398 -18.89 -23.18 5.26
C MET A 398 -20.28 -23.62 4.79
N THR A 399 -21.32 -23.04 5.38
CA THR A 399 -22.70 -23.25 4.94
C THR A 399 -23.15 -22.05 4.10
N PRO A 400 -23.30 -22.20 2.77
CA PRO A 400 -23.75 -21.09 1.94
C PRO A 400 -25.18 -20.67 2.29
N ILE A 401 -25.47 -19.38 2.23
CA ILE A 401 -26.86 -18.90 2.23
C ILE A 401 -27.55 -19.27 0.91
N ASP A 402 -28.86 -19.03 0.81
CA ASP A 402 -29.60 -19.33 -0.42
C ASP A 402 -29.12 -18.48 -1.62
N ALA A 403 -29.07 -19.10 -2.80
CA ALA A 403 -28.51 -18.49 -4.00
C ALA A 403 -29.32 -17.28 -4.54
N LYS A 404 -30.56 -17.08 -4.10
CA LYS A 404 -31.35 -15.90 -4.50
C LYS A 404 -30.91 -14.71 -3.66
N THR A 405 -30.89 -14.85 -2.34
CA THR A 405 -30.40 -13.83 -1.42
C THR A 405 -28.95 -13.45 -1.72
N ALA A 406 -28.08 -14.44 -1.99
CA ALA A 406 -26.69 -14.17 -2.34
C ALA A 406 -26.54 -13.30 -3.60
N ARG A 407 -27.37 -13.52 -4.63
CA ARG A 407 -27.39 -12.68 -5.84
C ARG A 407 -27.88 -11.26 -5.55
N GLU A 408 -28.87 -11.10 -4.67
CA GLU A 408 -29.37 -9.78 -4.28
C GLU A 408 -28.30 -8.99 -3.50
N HIS A 409 -27.59 -9.64 -2.59
CA HIS A 409 -26.50 -9.02 -1.84
C HIS A 409 -25.28 -8.70 -2.72
N ALA A 410 -24.85 -9.63 -3.58
CA ALA A 410 -23.78 -9.39 -4.54
C ALA A 410 -24.10 -8.22 -5.47
N ALA A 411 -25.36 -8.08 -5.92
CA ALA A 411 -25.80 -6.94 -6.71
C ALA A 411 -25.81 -5.62 -5.92
N LEU A 412 -26.12 -5.64 -4.62
CA LEU A 412 -26.06 -4.46 -3.75
C LEU A 412 -24.62 -3.98 -3.50
N VAL A 413 -23.67 -4.92 -3.38
CA VAL A 413 -22.25 -4.63 -3.13
C VAL A 413 -21.48 -4.32 -4.42
N ALA A 414 -22.05 -4.64 -5.59
CA ALA A 414 -21.47 -4.31 -6.87
C ALA A 414 -21.22 -2.79 -7.01
N GLY A 415 -19.99 -2.39 -7.32
CA GLY A 415 -19.66 -0.98 -7.46
C GLY A 415 -18.17 -0.68 -7.47
N THR A 416 -17.86 0.61 -7.52
CA THR A 416 -16.51 1.15 -7.43
C THR A 416 -16.25 1.68 -6.03
N TYR A 417 -15.06 1.36 -5.50
CA TYR A 417 -14.66 1.72 -4.15
C TYR A 417 -13.33 2.46 -4.12
N VAL A 418 -13.20 3.38 -3.17
CA VAL A 418 -11.94 4.06 -2.84
C VAL A 418 -11.37 3.48 -1.56
N SER A 419 -10.07 3.24 -1.55
CA SER A 419 -9.31 2.83 -0.37
C SER A 419 -9.24 3.97 0.64
N SER A 420 -9.42 3.67 1.92
CA SER A 420 -9.13 4.60 3.03
C SER A 420 -7.65 4.92 3.15
N ARG A 421 -6.78 4.09 2.58
CA ARG A 421 -5.34 4.33 2.48
C ARG A 421 -5.01 4.88 1.09
N GLY A 422 -4.71 6.16 1.01
CA GLY A 422 -4.36 6.85 -0.24
C GLY A 422 -4.09 8.33 -0.02
N SER A 423 -3.80 9.05 -1.11
CA SER A 423 -3.64 10.50 -1.13
C SER A 423 -4.94 11.17 -1.58
N PHE A 424 -5.42 12.17 -0.85
CA PHE A 424 -6.72 12.82 -1.09
C PHE A 424 -6.59 14.33 -1.29
N THR A 425 -5.68 14.99 -0.58
CA THR A 425 -5.57 16.46 -0.56
C THR A 425 -4.41 17.01 -1.39
N ASN A 426 -3.65 16.12 -2.03
CA ASN A 426 -2.48 16.47 -2.83
C ASN A 426 -2.57 15.91 -4.26
N PHE A 427 -1.60 16.25 -5.11
CA PHE A 427 -1.66 15.94 -6.54
C PHE A 427 -1.63 14.43 -6.85
N LEU A 428 -1.14 13.58 -5.92
CA LEU A 428 -1.17 12.13 -6.11
C LEU A 428 -2.58 11.54 -6.01
N SER A 429 -3.57 12.30 -5.53
CA SER A 429 -4.97 11.90 -5.65
C SER A 429 -5.37 11.59 -7.09
N VAL A 430 -4.69 12.17 -8.10
CA VAL A 430 -4.91 11.89 -9.53
C VAL A 430 -4.70 10.41 -9.88
N LEU A 431 -3.93 9.66 -9.08
CA LEU A 431 -3.75 8.22 -9.25
C LEU A 431 -5.06 7.46 -9.07
N GLY A 432 -6.04 8.01 -8.34
CA GLY A 432 -7.39 7.46 -8.24
C GLY A 432 -8.11 7.35 -9.59
N LEU A 433 -7.67 8.10 -10.62
CA LEU A 433 -8.21 7.99 -11.98
C LEU A 433 -7.75 6.73 -12.72
N LEU A 434 -6.71 6.06 -12.24
CA LEU A 434 -6.12 4.87 -12.89
C LEU A 434 -6.96 3.60 -12.67
N GLY A 435 -8.00 3.69 -11.84
CA GLY A 435 -9.01 2.64 -11.66
C GLY A 435 -9.27 2.37 -10.19
N PRO A 436 -10.48 2.64 -9.68
CA PRO A 436 -10.86 2.22 -8.34
C PRO A 436 -10.96 0.69 -8.25
N THR A 437 -10.88 0.16 -7.03
CA THR A 437 -11.18 -1.26 -6.79
C THR A 437 -12.66 -1.50 -7.08
N SER A 438 -12.95 -2.35 -8.05
CA SER A 438 -14.33 -2.75 -8.37
C SER A 438 -14.66 -4.08 -7.71
N ILE A 439 -15.86 -4.14 -7.12
CA ILE A 439 -16.50 -5.40 -6.74
C ILE A 439 -17.53 -5.72 -7.81
N MET A 440 -17.43 -6.91 -8.38
CA MET A 440 -18.29 -7.35 -9.48
C MET A 440 -19.08 -8.58 -9.05
N PRO A 441 -20.40 -8.64 -9.28
CA PRO A 441 -21.16 -9.86 -9.06
C PRO A 441 -20.82 -10.86 -10.16
N THR A 442 -20.76 -12.14 -9.80
CA THR A 442 -20.58 -13.25 -10.74
C THR A 442 -21.93 -13.90 -11.09
N GLU A 443 -21.97 -14.70 -12.16
CA GLU A 443 -23.22 -15.34 -12.62
C GLU A 443 -23.86 -16.29 -11.58
N ASN A 444 -23.06 -16.84 -10.67
CA ASN A 444 -23.51 -17.74 -9.60
C ASN A 444 -23.91 -17.01 -8.29
N GLY A 445 -23.93 -15.68 -8.27
CA GLY A 445 -24.26 -14.90 -7.06
C GLY A 445 -23.11 -14.75 -6.06
N SER A 446 -21.89 -15.05 -6.49
CA SER A 446 -20.66 -14.73 -5.79
C SER A 446 -20.18 -13.31 -6.18
N ILE A 447 -19.04 -12.91 -5.65
CA ILE A 447 -18.36 -11.66 -5.93
C ILE A 447 -16.96 -11.94 -6.47
N SER A 448 -16.47 -11.06 -7.34
CA SER A 448 -15.08 -10.98 -7.75
C SER A 448 -14.55 -9.60 -7.45
N LEU A 449 -13.32 -9.55 -6.98
CA LEU A 449 -12.57 -8.34 -6.71
C LEU A 449 -11.28 -8.41 -7.53
N PRO A 450 -11.28 -8.11 -8.83
CA PRO A 450 -10.12 -8.33 -9.70
C PRO A 450 -8.81 -7.68 -9.21
N GLY A 451 -8.90 -6.58 -8.46
CA GLY A 451 -7.75 -5.90 -7.85
C GLY A 451 -7.21 -6.56 -6.57
N LEU A 452 -7.94 -7.51 -5.98
CA LEU A 452 -7.63 -8.22 -4.72
C LEU A 452 -7.61 -9.75 -4.88
N ASP A 453 -8.30 -10.31 -5.86
CA ASP A 453 -8.31 -11.74 -6.19
C ASP A 453 -6.93 -12.22 -6.65
N GLY A 454 -6.08 -11.29 -7.13
CA GLY A 454 -4.68 -11.52 -7.41
C GLY A 454 -3.77 -11.51 -6.17
N LEU A 455 -4.31 -11.61 -4.94
CA LEU A 455 -3.55 -11.75 -3.68
C LEU A 455 -3.29 -13.21 -3.28
N SER A 456 -3.95 -14.20 -3.89
CA SER A 456 -3.74 -15.64 -3.60
C SER A 456 -3.31 -16.45 -4.82
N ALA A 457 -2.72 -17.62 -4.59
CA ALA A 457 -2.15 -18.48 -5.62
C ALA A 457 -3.19 -19.10 -6.59
N ALA A 458 -4.49 -18.87 -6.36
CA ALA A 458 -5.61 -19.38 -7.15
C ALA A 458 -6.70 -18.32 -7.30
N ALA A 459 -7.59 -18.46 -8.29
CA ALA A 459 -8.79 -17.64 -8.35
C ALA A 459 -9.61 -17.85 -7.07
N ARG A 460 -9.97 -16.75 -6.39
CA ARG A 460 -10.82 -16.80 -5.20
C ARG A 460 -12.19 -17.37 -5.56
N ASP A 461 -12.71 -18.23 -4.70
CA ASP A 461 -14.07 -18.78 -4.79
C ASP A 461 -14.85 -18.30 -3.57
N TRP A 462 -15.32 -17.05 -3.66
CA TRP A 462 -16.09 -16.42 -2.60
C TRP A 462 -17.48 -17.04 -2.51
N VAL A 463 -17.91 -17.39 -1.31
CA VAL A 463 -19.27 -17.87 -1.06
C VAL A 463 -19.84 -17.14 0.13
N GLU A 464 -21.06 -16.64 -0.04
CA GLU A 464 -21.75 -15.95 1.05
C GLU A 464 -22.24 -16.96 2.10
N VAL A 465 -21.80 -16.79 3.34
CA VAL A 465 -22.09 -17.69 4.47
C VAL A 465 -22.99 -17.04 5.53
N GLU A 466 -22.99 -15.71 5.60
CA GLU A 466 -23.93 -14.91 6.39
C GLU A 466 -24.29 -13.66 5.57
N PRO A 467 -25.40 -12.95 5.87
CA PRO A 467 -25.77 -11.73 5.15
C PRO A 467 -24.61 -10.73 5.07
N PHE A 468 -24.15 -10.46 3.84
CA PHE A 468 -23.03 -9.58 3.51
C PHE A 468 -21.65 -10.04 4.05
N VAL A 469 -21.49 -11.34 4.32
CA VAL A 469 -20.25 -11.99 4.73
C VAL A 469 -19.93 -13.11 3.75
N TRP A 470 -18.88 -12.91 2.95
CA TRP A 470 -18.34 -13.92 2.05
C TRP A 470 -17.11 -14.58 2.64
N ARG A 471 -16.94 -15.86 2.35
CA ARG A 471 -15.74 -16.63 2.70
C ARG A 471 -15.15 -17.27 1.46
N ASP A 472 -13.84 -17.17 1.28
CA ASP A 472 -13.12 -17.82 0.19
C ASP A 472 -12.91 -19.30 0.50
N ARG A 473 -13.36 -20.19 -0.39
CA ARG A 473 -13.27 -21.65 -0.16
C ARG A 473 -11.84 -22.19 -0.07
N ASN A 474 -10.87 -21.49 -0.66
CA ASN A 474 -9.50 -21.98 -0.75
C ASN A 474 -8.64 -21.58 0.45
N THR A 475 -8.88 -20.40 1.03
CA THR A 475 -8.04 -19.82 2.09
C THR A 475 -8.76 -19.64 3.42
N GLY A 476 -10.09 -19.69 3.43
CA GLY A 476 -10.91 -19.36 4.60
C GLY A 476 -11.05 -17.86 4.88
N GLU A 477 -10.37 -16.99 4.12
CA GLU A 477 -10.46 -15.54 4.33
C GLU A 477 -11.89 -15.03 4.16
N ARG A 478 -12.25 -14.03 4.95
CA ARG A 478 -13.55 -13.38 4.92
C ARG A 478 -13.49 -12.05 4.20
N LEU A 479 -14.61 -11.70 3.56
CA LEU A 479 -14.91 -10.38 3.05
C LEU A 479 -16.26 -9.97 3.62
N VAL A 480 -16.34 -8.75 4.16
CA VAL A 480 -17.56 -8.23 4.78
C VAL A 480 -17.91 -6.88 4.17
N ALA A 481 -19.18 -6.72 3.78
CA ALA A 481 -19.76 -5.44 3.43
C ALA A 481 -20.67 -4.96 4.57
N GLU A 482 -20.37 -3.79 5.12
CA GLU A 482 -21.24 -3.17 6.10
C GLU A 482 -22.34 -2.38 5.38
N VAL A 483 -23.59 -2.76 5.64
CA VAL A 483 -24.78 -2.18 5.02
C VAL A 483 -25.61 -1.49 6.10
N LYS A 484 -25.92 -0.21 5.86
CA LYS A 484 -26.79 0.58 6.73
C LYS A 484 -27.87 1.24 5.88
N ASP A 485 -29.13 1.12 6.31
CA ASP A 485 -30.30 1.69 5.62
C ASP A 485 -30.37 1.32 4.12
N GLY A 486 -30.02 0.07 3.80
CA GLY A 486 -30.01 -0.46 2.43
C GLY A 486 -28.88 0.07 1.54
N LYS A 487 -27.85 0.70 2.12
CA LYS A 487 -26.67 1.20 1.40
C LYS A 487 -25.39 0.61 1.99
N VAL A 488 -24.49 0.18 1.11
CA VAL A 488 -23.13 -0.16 1.51
C VAL A 488 -22.44 1.10 2.00
N ILE A 489 -21.88 1.06 3.20
CA ILE A 489 -21.10 2.18 3.76
C ILE A 489 -19.60 1.91 3.69
N ARG A 490 -19.18 0.65 3.80
CA ARG A 490 -17.80 0.20 3.63
C ARG A 490 -17.73 -1.31 3.39
N VAL A 491 -16.63 -1.75 2.78
CA VAL A 491 -16.30 -3.15 2.52
C VAL A 491 -14.84 -3.37 2.90
N SER A 492 -14.49 -4.55 3.39
CA SER A 492 -13.09 -4.96 3.50
C SER A 492 -12.96 -6.47 3.51
N MET A 493 -11.73 -6.97 3.58
CA MET A 493 -11.42 -8.39 3.71
C MET A 493 -10.34 -8.61 4.78
N ASP A 494 -10.27 -9.83 5.32
CA ASP A 494 -9.35 -10.21 6.39
C ASP A 494 -7.90 -9.78 6.13
N ALA A 495 -7.41 -9.92 4.90
CA ALA A 495 -6.04 -9.59 4.53
C ALA A 495 -5.67 -8.10 4.72
N VAL A 496 -6.64 -7.17 4.69
CA VAL A 496 -6.38 -5.72 4.70
C VAL A 496 -7.20 -4.91 5.70
N SER A 497 -8.30 -5.47 6.23
CA SER A 497 -9.20 -4.82 7.20
C SER A 497 -8.55 -4.18 8.41
N PRO A 498 -7.43 -4.68 8.97
CA PRO A 498 -6.76 -4.01 10.09
C PRO A 498 -6.23 -2.62 9.71
N PHE A 499 -5.81 -2.41 8.48
CA PHE A 499 -5.07 -1.20 8.08
C PHE A 499 -5.65 -0.46 6.87
N MET A 500 -6.75 -0.97 6.31
CA MET A 500 -7.42 -0.42 5.14
C MET A 500 -8.88 -0.88 5.09
N MET A 501 -9.75 -0.01 4.57
CA MET A 501 -11.09 -0.38 4.14
C MET A 501 -11.39 0.26 2.79
N LEU A 502 -12.45 -0.23 2.15
CA LEU A 502 -12.99 0.29 0.91
C LEU A 502 -14.31 1.01 1.20
N THR A 503 -14.46 2.23 0.72
CA THR A 503 -15.72 2.99 0.82
C THR A 503 -16.27 3.29 -0.57
N PRO A 504 -17.59 3.34 -0.78
CA PRO A 504 -18.16 3.70 -2.07
C PRO A 504 -17.57 5.01 -2.62
N VAL A 505 -17.21 5.03 -3.90
CA VAL A 505 -16.54 6.20 -4.49
C VAL A 505 -17.49 7.43 -4.49
N PRO A 506 -17.08 8.57 -3.90
CA PRO A 506 -17.87 9.79 -3.99
C PRO A 506 -18.04 10.24 -5.44
N ALA A 507 -19.22 10.80 -5.77
CA ALA A 507 -19.52 11.25 -7.13
C ALA A 507 -18.46 12.19 -7.71
N ALA A 508 -17.82 13.01 -6.88
CA ALA A 508 -16.82 13.99 -7.31
C ALA A 508 -15.55 13.38 -7.93
N VAL A 509 -15.20 12.16 -7.54
CA VAL A 509 -13.99 11.42 -7.97
C VAL A 509 -14.35 10.14 -8.73
N ASN A 510 -15.62 9.93 -9.07
CA ASN A 510 -16.09 8.72 -9.74
C ASN A 510 -15.61 8.66 -11.22
N THR A 511 -14.79 7.65 -11.52
CA THR A 511 -14.19 7.44 -12.84
C THR A 511 -15.20 7.11 -13.94
N ASP A 512 -16.38 6.60 -13.60
CA ASP A 512 -17.41 6.18 -14.57
C ASP A 512 -17.88 7.35 -15.44
N TRP A 513 -17.91 8.56 -14.89
CA TRP A 513 -18.21 9.77 -15.66
C TRP A 513 -16.97 10.61 -15.97
N ILE A 514 -15.96 10.63 -15.08
CA ILE A 514 -14.75 11.44 -15.28
C ILE A 514 -13.94 10.93 -16.48
N ASN A 515 -13.74 9.62 -16.61
CA ASN A 515 -12.89 9.07 -17.67
C ASN A 515 -13.48 9.33 -19.07
N PRO A 516 -14.77 9.06 -19.35
CA PRO A 516 -15.37 9.43 -20.63
C PRO A 516 -15.32 10.95 -20.89
N ALA A 517 -15.58 11.78 -19.87
CA ALA A 517 -15.52 13.24 -20.00
C ALA A 517 -14.11 13.74 -20.31
N LEU A 518 -13.08 13.17 -19.68
CA LEU A 518 -11.67 13.47 -19.95
C LEU A 518 -11.25 13.01 -21.34
N ILE A 519 -11.61 11.81 -21.76
CA ILE A 519 -11.30 11.31 -23.11
C ILE A 519 -11.90 12.24 -24.16
N PHE A 520 -13.18 12.62 -24.00
CA PHE A 520 -13.83 13.59 -24.86
C PHE A 520 -13.11 14.94 -24.84
N ALA A 521 -12.80 15.47 -23.65
CA ALA A 521 -12.13 16.75 -23.48
C ALA A 521 -10.76 16.77 -24.19
N LEU A 522 -9.93 15.76 -23.95
CA LEU A 522 -8.59 15.65 -24.52
C LEU A 522 -8.64 15.46 -26.04
N ALA A 523 -9.59 14.69 -26.57
CA ALA A 523 -9.78 14.57 -28.01
C ALA A 523 -10.09 15.92 -28.67
N ILE A 524 -11.00 16.71 -28.09
CA ILE A 524 -11.34 18.05 -28.58
C ILE A 524 -10.15 19.02 -28.45
N VAL A 525 -9.40 18.95 -27.36
CA VAL A 525 -8.20 19.77 -27.14
C VAL A 525 -7.11 19.45 -28.16
N VAL A 526 -6.81 18.17 -28.39
CA VAL A 526 -5.82 17.73 -29.39
C VAL A 526 -6.23 18.15 -30.79
N LEU A 527 -7.50 17.93 -31.17
CA LEU A 527 -8.02 18.38 -32.47
C LEU A 527 -7.92 19.90 -32.61
N THR A 528 -8.23 20.65 -31.56
CA THR A 528 -8.14 22.12 -31.54
C THR A 528 -6.70 22.62 -31.69
N ALA A 529 -5.77 22.00 -30.97
CA ALA A 529 -4.35 22.33 -31.00
C ALA A 529 -3.72 22.03 -32.37
N LEU A 530 -3.98 20.84 -32.93
CA LEU A 530 -3.47 20.40 -34.23
C LEU A 530 -4.13 21.11 -35.41
N ALA A 531 -5.41 21.48 -35.30
CA ALA A 531 -6.08 22.25 -36.34
C ALA A 531 -5.44 23.64 -36.53
N TRP A 532 -4.69 24.16 -35.56
CA TRP A 532 -4.06 25.46 -35.66
C TRP A 532 -2.93 25.52 -36.71
N PRO A 533 -1.85 24.72 -36.61
CA PRO A 533 -0.81 24.68 -37.64
C PRO A 533 -1.35 24.14 -38.97
N VAL A 534 -2.23 23.14 -38.97
CA VAL A 534 -2.83 22.58 -40.19
C VAL A 534 -3.60 23.66 -40.97
N ARG A 535 -4.46 24.43 -40.30
CA ARG A 535 -5.20 25.53 -40.97
C ARG A 535 -4.26 26.64 -41.43
N ALA A 536 -3.15 26.89 -40.74
CA ALA A 536 -2.15 27.85 -41.19
C ALA A 536 -1.49 27.39 -42.51
N LEU A 537 -1.11 26.12 -42.61
CA LEU A 537 -0.54 25.51 -43.80
C LEU A 537 -1.53 25.48 -44.97
N VAL A 538 -2.77 25.01 -44.74
CA VAL A 538 -3.82 25.00 -45.76
C VAL A 538 -4.09 26.42 -46.28
N ARG A 539 -4.23 27.39 -45.38
CA ARG A 539 -4.42 28.79 -45.80
C ARG A 539 -3.24 29.34 -46.62
N ARG A 540 -2.00 28.98 -46.25
CA ARG A 540 -0.81 29.36 -47.01
C ARG A 540 -0.83 28.72 -48.40
N ASN A 541 -1.19 27.44 -48.52
CA ASN A 541 -1.23 26.71 -49.78
C ASN A 541 -2.31 27.21 -50.75
N PHE A 542 -3.48 27.61 -50.21
CA PHE A 542 -4.60 28.09 -51.00
C PHE A 542 -4.77 29.62 -51.01
N ALA A 543 -3.75 30.37 -50.57
CA ALA A 543 -3.77 31.83 -50.46
C ALA A 543 -5.02 32.42 -49.74
N ALA A 544 -5.56 31.69 -48.76
CA ALA A 544 -6.80 32.05 -48.09
C ALA A 544 -6.59 33.01 -46.91
N ALA A 545 -7.42 34.06 -46.83
CA ALA A 545 -7.42 35.01 -45.73
C ALA A 545 -7.75 34.35 -44.37
N MET A 546 -7.31 34.97 -43.28
CA MET A 546 -7.66 34.50 -41.92
C MET A 546 -9.12 34.87 -41.64
N PRO A 547 -10.00 33.91 -41.29
CA PRO A 547 -11.44 34.18 -41.15
C PRO A 547 -11.80 35.05 -39.92
N PHE A 548 -10.82 35.34 -39.06
CA PHE A 548 -10.98 36.13 -37.84
C PHE A 548 -10.11 37.37 -37.87
N GLU A 549 -10.65 38.48 -37.36
CA GLU A 549 -9.98 39.78 -37.25
C GLU A 549 -10.14 40.36 -35.84
N GLY A 550 -9.32 41.36 -35.50
CA GLY A 550 -9.35 42.05 -34.21
C GLY A 550 -9.39 41.11 -33.01
N ARG A 551 -10.32 41.38 -32.08
CA ARG A 551 -10.50 40.62 -30.82
C ARG A 551 -10.79 39.13 -31.06
N ALA A 552 -11.55 38.78 -32.10
CA ALA A 552 -11.87 37.38 -32.41
C ALA A 552 -10.63 36.59 -32.85
N ARG A 553 -9.68 37.24 -33.54
CA ARG A 553 -8.39 36.62 -33.89
C ARG A 553 -7.54 36.34 -32.66
N THR A 554 -7.50 37.29 -31.72
CA THR A 554 -6.76 37.13 -30.46
C THR A 554 -7.36 36.01 -29.62
N ALA A 555 -8.68 36.02 -29.39
CA ALA A 555 -9.38 34.98 -28.64
C ALA A 555 -9.17 33.59 -29.28
N TYR A 556 -9.27 33.49 -30.61
CA TYR A 556 -8.97 32.26 -31.34
C TYR A 556 -7.55 31.77 -31.04
N ARG A 557 -6.53 32.62 -31.21
CA ARG A 557 -5.12 32.22 -31.03
C ARG A 557 -4.83 31.81 -29.59
N LEU A 558 -5.31 32.58 -28.62
CA LEU A 558 -5.12 32.27 -27.20
C LEU A 558 -5.75 30.93 -26.84
N SER A 559 -6.97 30.63 -27.28
CA SER A 559 -7.59 29.35 -26.95
C SER A 559 -6.85 28.13 -27.54
N ARG A 560 -6.11 28.31 -28.65
CA ARG A 560 -5.27 27.24 -29.23
C ARG A 560 -3.91 27.16 -28.53
N LEU A 561 -3.36 28.29 -28.09
CA LEU A 561 -2.16 28.30 -27.24
C LEU A 561 -2.44 27.56 -25.93
N PHE A 562 -3.54 27.88 -25.24
CA PHE A 562 -3.91 27.18 -24.02
C PHE A 562 -4.25 25.71 -24.25
N ALA A 563 -4.82 25.34 -25.41
CA ALA A 563 -4.96 23.93 -25.78
C ALA A 563 -3.60 23.20 -25.87
N TRP A 564 -2.55 23.84 -26.42
CA TRP A 564 -1.19 23.29 -26.39
C TRP A 564 -0.61 23.21 -24.97
N LEU A 565 -0.86 24.21 -24.11
CA LEU A 565 -0.42 24.17 -22.71
C LEU A 565 -1.10 23.03 -21.93
N VAL A 566 -2.37 22.74 -22.20
CA VAL A 566 -3.06 21.56 -21.61
C VAL A 566 -2.38 20.28 -22.05
N ILE A 567 -2.08 20.12 -23.34
CA ILE A 567 -1.36 18.93 -23.84
C ILE A 567 0.00 18.80 -23.16
N ALA A 568 0.76 19.90 -23.03
CA ALA A 568 2.04 19.90 -22.35
C ALA A 568 1.93 19.50 -20.87
N ALA A 569 0.92 20.01 -20.16
CA ALA A 569 0.65 19.63 -18.77
C ALA A 569 0.33 18.14 -18.63
N VAL A 570 -0.57 17.61 -19.47
CA VAL A 570 -0.96 16.19 -19.46
C VAL A 570 0.24 15.29 -19.76
N VAL A 571 1.03 15.62 -20.78
CA VAL A 571 2.25 14.86 -21.10
C VAL A 571 3.25 14.91 -19.96
N GLY A 572 3.40 16.07 -19.31
CA GLY A 572 4.27 16.23 -18.15
C GLY A 572 3.84 15.40 -16.95
N TRP A 573 2.54 15.40 -16.60
CA TRP A 573 2.00 14.54 -15.54
C TRP A 573 2.16 13.06 -15.86
N MET A 574 1.87 12.65 -17.10
CA MET A 574 2.08 11.27 -17.54
C MET A 574 3.55 10.86 -17.41
N ALA A 575 4.48 11.72 -17.83
CA ALA A 575 5.91 11.46 -17.70
C ALA A 575 6.32 11.32 -16.23
N LEU A 576 5.84 12.21 -15.36
CA LEU A 576 6.09 12.16 -13.92
C LEU A 576 5.61 10.83 -13.31
N ILE A 577 4.35 10.46 -13.57
CA ILE A 577 3.77 9.23 -13.02
C ILE A 577 4.54 8.01 -13.54
N LEU A 578 4.86 7.95 -14.83
CA LEU A 578 5.65 6.85 -15.41
C LEU A 578 7.05 6.75 -14.80
N THR A 579 7.67 7.87 -14.43
CA THR A 579 8.97 7.86 -13.75
C THR A 579 8.85 7.33 -12.32
N PHE A 580 7.88 7.81 -11.53
CA PHE A 580 7.61 7.28 -10.18
C PHE A 580 7.30 5.79 -10.20
N SER A 581 6.57 5.33 -11.22
CA SER A 581 6.24 3.92 -11.43
C SER A 581 7.44 3.04 -11.72
N ALA A 582 8.47 3.59 -12.37
CA ALA A 582 9.66 2.84 -12.76
C ALA A 582 10.72 2.83 -11.65
N ASP A 583 10.76 3.89 -10.85
CA ASP A 583 11.71 4.08 -9.76
C ASP A 583 11.06 4.87 -8.63
N ILE A 584 10.65 4.16 -7.57
CA ILE A 584 10.09 4.77 -6.35
C ILE A 584 11.12 5.70 -5.69
N GLY A 585 12.43 5.44 -5.86
CA GLY A 585 13.49 6.32 -5.38
C GLY A 585 13.56 7.67 -6.07
N ALA A 586 12.88 7.84 -7.23
CA ALA A 586 12.70 9.14 -7.88
C ALA A 586 11.66 10.03 -7.18
N ILE A 587 10.91 9.49 -6.20
CA ILE A 587 9.93 10.23 -5.42
C ILE A 587 10.67 11.12 -4.41
N GLY A 588 10.68 12.42 -4.69
CA GLY A 588 11.21 13.47 -3.82
C GLY A 588 12.67 13.82 -4.12
N GLY A 589 12.92 15.08 -4.43
CA GLY A 589 14.25 15.64 -4.71
C GLY A 589 14.47 15.87 -6.20
N PRO A 590 14.83 14.85 -7.02
CA PRO A 590 15.24 15.05 -8.42
C PRO A 590 14.16 15.66 -9.32
N LEU A 591 12.87 15.39 -9.02
CA LEU A 591 11.72 15.83 -9.83
C LEU A 591 10.91 16.96 -9.19
N ASP A 592 11.35 17.52 -8.06
CA ASP A 592 10.62 18.58 -7.34
C ASP A 592 10.35 19.80 -8.23
N TRP A 593 11.33 20.20 -9.05
CA TRP A 593 11.18 21.30 -10.00
C TRP A 593 10.07 21.04 -11.03
N LEU A 594 9.94 19.78 -11.50
CA LEU A 594 8.93 19.39 -12.48
C LEU A 594 7.54 19.38 -11.83
N ILE A 595 7.43 18.91 -10.59
CA ILE A 595 6.18 18.93 -9.82
C ILE A 595 5.71 20.38 -9.63
N HIS A 596 6.60 21.28 -9.20
CA HIS A 596 6.28 22.70 -9.08
C HIS A 596 5.87 23.32 -10.42
N LEU A 597 6.62 23.03 -11.49
CA LEU A 597 6.27 23.50 -12.83
C LEU A 597 4.88 23.02 -13.25
N LEU A 598 4.57 21.74 -13.06
CA LEU A 598 3.28 21.17 -13.44
C LEU A 598 2.13 21.72 -12.60
N ARG A 599 2.34 21.97 -11.31
CA ARG A 599 1.33 22.57 -10.42
C ARG A 599 1.08 24.07 -10.68
N ILE A 600 1.99 24.73 -11.38
CA ILE A 600 1.76 26.09 -11.91
C ILE A 600 1.13 26.02 -13.31
N LEU A 601 1.69 25.18 -14.18
CA LEU A 601 1.27 25.05 -15.58
C LEU A 601 -0.17 24.53 -15.70
N THR A 602 -0.57 23.56 -14.89
CA THR A 602 -1.88 22.90 -14.98
C THR A 602 -3.04 23.86 -14.74
N PRO A 603 -3.11 24.61 -13.61
CA PRO A 603 -4.18 25.58 -13.41
C PRO A 603 -4.11 26.71 -14.44
N LEU A 604 -2.91 27.18 -14.82
CA LEU A 604 -2.78 28.16 -15.89
C LEU A 604 -3.38 27.64 -17.20
N ALA A 605 -3.08 26.40 -17.56
CA ALA A 605 -3.53 25.76 -18.78
C ALA A 605 -5.04 25.52 -18.80
N SER A 606 -5.61 24.90 -17.75
CA SER A 606 -7.02 24.50 -17.71
C SER A 606 -7.96 25.69 -17.55
N PHE A 607 -7.71 26.59 -16.59
CA PHE A 607 -8.51 27.81 -16.43
C PHE A 607 -8.31 28.78 -17.58
N GLY A 608 -7.08 28.93 -18.08
CA GLY A 608 -6.78 29.75 -19.24
C GLY A 608 -7.49 29.25 -20.50
N LEU A 609 -7.57 27.92 -20.70
CA LEU A 609 -8.36 27.33 -21.77
C LEU A 609 -9.85 27.64 -21.61
N LEU A 610 -10.42 27.44 -20.41
CA LEU A 610 -11.85 27.73 -20.17
C LEU A 610 -12.19 29.18 -20.46
N LEU A 611 -11.41 30.13 -19.93
CA LEU A 611 -11.63 31.56 -20.13
C LEU A 611 -11.51 31.97 -21.60
N THR A 612 -10.44 31.52 -22.28
CA THR A 612 -10.19 31.89 -23.68
C THR A 612 -11.10 31.18 -24.66
N ALA A 613 -11.50 29.93 -24.39
CA ALA A 613 -12.52 29.21 -25.14
C ALA A 613 -13.90 29.85 -24.95
N GLY A 614 -14.25 30.26 -23.74
CA GLY A 614 -15.50 30.97 -23.44
C GLY A 614 -15.56 32.31 -24.17
N TRP A 615 -14.49 33.10 -24.09
CA TRP A 615 -14.38 34.36 -24.83
C TRP A 615 -14.48 34.17 -26.36
N TYR A 616 -13.77 33.17 -26.89
CA TYR A 616 -13.85 32.81 -28.30
C TYR A 616 -15.27 32.35 -28.70
N GLY A 617 -15.90 31.52 -27.86
CA GLY A 617 -17.28 31.05 -28.04
C GLY A 617 -18.27 32.20 -28.09
N TRP A 618 -18.20 33.13 -27.14
CA TRP A 618 -19.07 34.31 -27.11
C TRP A 618 -18.95 35.16 -28.38
N LEU A 619 -17.72 35.44 -28.84
CA LEU A 619 -17.48 36.19 -30.08
C LEU A 619 -17.97 35.46 -31.34
N VAL A 620 -17.88 34.12 -31.36
CA VAL A 620 -18.36 33.30 -32.48
C VAL A 620 -19.89 33.24 -32.51
N TRP A 621 -20.55 33.20 -31.35
CA TRP A 621 -22.00 33.13 -31.24
C TRP A 621 -22.70 34.47 -31.50
N THR A 622 -22.11 35.57 -31.06
CA THR A 622 -22.60 36.94 -31.33
C THR A 622 -22.32 37.40 -32.77
N GLY A 623 -21.38 36.77 -33.47
CA GLY A 623 -21.07 37.06 -34.87
C GLY A 623 -21.87 36.25 -35.89
N LYS A 624 -21.89 36.72 -37.15
CA LYS A 624 -22.40 35.96 -38.32
C LYS A 624 -21.40 34.88 -38.73
N ARG A 625 -21.37 33.75 -38.00
CA ARG A 625 -20.45 32.62 -38.25
C ARG A 625 -21.19 31.34 -38.67
N ARG A 626 -20.52 30.50 -39.46
CA ARG A 626 -21.04 29.18 -39.88
C ARG A 626 -21.33 28.30 -38.67
N TRP A 627 -22.38 27.48 -38.75
CA TRP A 627 -22.80 26.59 -37.67
C TRP A 627 -21.67 25.66 -37.18
N THR A 628 -20.82 25.17 -38.09
CA THR A 628 -19.65 24.33 -37.75
C THR A 628 -18.63 25.05 -36.87
N THR A 629 -18.47 26.37 -37.03
CA THR A 629 -17.57 27.18 -36.19
C THR A 629 -18.17 27.40 -34.81
N LYS A 630 -19.49 27.61 -34.74
CA LYS A 630 -20.24 27.70 -33.48
C LYS A 630 -20.15 26.38 -32.70
N LEU A 631 -20.40 25.26 -33.37
CA LEU A 631 -20.26 23.92 -32.80
C LEU A 631 -18.85 23.69 -32.24
N GLY A 632 -17.80 23.91 -33.03
CA GLY A 632 -16.43 23.71 -32.57
C GLY A 632 -16.04 24.62 -31.39
N ALA A 633 -16.56 25.85 -31.33
CA ALA A 633 -16.34 26.74 -30.19
C ALA A 633 -17.07 26.24 -28.93
N THR A 634 -18.32 25.80 -29.07
CA THR A 634 -19.10 25.21 -27.97
C THR A 634 -18.44 23.92 -27.45
N LEU A 635 -18.02 23.02 -28.33
CA LEU A 635 -17.32 21.79 -27.95
C LEU A 635 -16.02 22.08 -27.18
N LEU A 636 -15.27 23.12 -27.56
CA LEU A 636 -14.06 23.51 -26.84
C LEU A 636 -14.34 24.04 -25.43
N VAL A 637 -15.43 24.80 -25.25
CA VAL A 637 -15.86 25.24 -23.91
C VAL A 637 -16.28 24.04 -23.05
N LEU A 638 -17.08 23.13 -23.62
CA LEU A 638 -17.49 21.90 -22.92
C LEU A 638 -16.29 21.02 -22.55
N ALA A 639 -15.30 20.91 -23.44
CA ALA A 639 -14.06 20.18 -23.18
C ALA A 639 -13.21 20.81 -22.06
N ALA A 640 -13.30 22.13 -21.84
CA ALA A 640 -12.52 22.79 -20.80
C ALA A 640 -13.07 22.52 -19.37
N LEU A 641 -14.37 22.21 -19.24
CA LEU A 641 -15.00 22.00 -17.93
C LEU A 641 -14.44 20.77 -17.17
N PRO A 642 -14.36 19.56 -17.76
CA PRO A 642 -13.75 18.41 -17.08
C PRO A 642 -12.28 18.63 -16.71
N LEU A 643 -11.53 19.41 -17.51
CA LEU A 643 -10.12 19.71 -17.22
C LEU A 643 -9.97 20.60 -16.00
N VAL A 644 -10.81 21.63 -15.87
CA VAL A 644 -10.86 22.47 -14.68
C VAL A 644 -11.33 21.67 -13.46
N TRP A 645 -12.36 20.84 -13.63
CA TRP A 645 -12.82 19.92 -12.59
C TRP A 645 -11.69 19.06 -12.05
N VAL A 646 -10.96 18.37 -12.94
CA VAL A 646 -9.86 17.49 -12.54
C VAL A 646 -8.70 18.26 -11.92
N THR A 647 -8.40 19.47 -12.42
CA THR A 647 -7.37 20.32 -11.81
C THR A 647 -7.68 20.62 -10.35
N VAL A 648 -8.94 20.94 -10.03
CA VAL A 648 -9.37 21.33 -8.68
C VAL A 648 -9.55 20.11 -7.78
N VAL A 649 -10.31 19.10 -8.22
CA VAL A 649 -10.67 17.94 -7.40
C VAL A 649 -9.48 17.04 -7.09
N PHE A 650 -8.51 16.94 -8.02
CA PHE A 650 -7.30 16.14 -7.83
C PHE A 650 -6.07 16.98 -7.43
N ASN A 651 -6.28 18.20 -6.93
CA ASN A 651 -5.24 19.04 -6.32
C ASN A 651 -3.98 19.23 -7.19
N LEU A 652 -4.15 19.39 -8.51
CA LEU A 652 -3.06 19.60 -9.48
C LEU A 652 -2.52 21.04 -9.46
N TYR A 653 -2.59 21.71 -8.31
CA TYR A 653 -2.19 23.09 -8.05
C TYR A 653 -1.55 23.22 -6.67
N GLY A 654 -0.95 24.37 -6.36
CA GLY A 654 -0.36 24.66 -5.05
C GLY A 654 1.15 24.35 -4.96
N SER A 655 1.72 24.60 -3.78
CA SER A 655 3.17 24.53 -3.53
C SER A 655 3.59 23.56 -2.41
N ASN A 656 2.63 23.00 -1.65
CA ASN A 656 2.94 22.08 -0.56
C ASN A 656 3.56 20.79 -1.09
N MET A 657 4.71 20.38 -0.56
CA MET A 657 5.40 19.17 -1.00
C MET A 657 5.30 18.04 0.03
N VAL A 658 4.18 17.95 0.76
CA VAL A 658 3.82 16.73 1.49
C VAL A 658 2.80 15.98 0.64
N TYR A 659 3.15 14.77 0.22
CA TYR A 659 2.32 13.92 -0.65
C TYR A 659 2.79 12.48 -0.62
#